data_AF-A0A1S9DP05-F1
#
_entry.id   AF-A0A1S9DP05-F1
#
_cell.length_a   1.000
_cell.length_b   1.000
_cell.length_c   1.000
_cell.angle_alpha   90.00
_cell.angle_beta   90.00
_cell.angle_gamma   90.00
#
_symmetry.space_group_name_H-M   'P 1'
#
loop_
_entity.id
_entity.type
_entity.pdbx_description
1 polymer ?
#
loop_
_entity_poly.entity_id
_entity_poly.type
_entity_poly.pdbx_seq_one_letter_code
_entity_poly.pdbx_strand_id
1 'polypeptide(L)'
;MRLLSFIYLVWLALLTGTPQVSATDNGKTSDVAWDKYSLSVKGERLFVFSGEFHYQRLPVPELWLDVFQKLRANGFNTISVYFFWSYHSASEDVFDFTTGAHDIQRLFDYAKQAGLYVIARAGPYCNAETSAGGFALWAANGQMGSERTSDEAYYKKWKPWILEVGKIIAANQITNGGPVILNQHENELQETTYDSNDTKVIYMEQVAKAFEEAGVVVPSSHNEKGMRTVSWSTDYKNVGGAVNVYGLDSYPGSLSCANPNSGFNLLRTYYQWFQNYSYTQPEYLAEFEGGWFQPWGGSFYDSCASELSPEFADVYYKNNIGSRVTLHNIYMTFGGTNWGHSAAPVVYTSYDYGSPLRETREIRDKLKQTKLLGLFTRVSKDLLKTYMEGNGTSYTSDDSIYTWALRNPDSDAGFYVVAHNTSSSREVTTFSLNITTSAGAMTIPDIELDGRQSKIIVTDYSIGSESSLLYSSAEVLTYATLDVDVLVFYLNAGQKGAFVFKDAPADLKYQTYGNSNLSALETSQGTQYSYTQGEGVTAVKFSNGVLVYLLDKETAWNFFAPPTVSSPTVAPNEHILVFGPYLVRGASIKHDTVEIVGDNSNSTSIEIYTGDEHVKKVSWNGNLIDTRATAYGSLIGTVPGAEDIEISLPSLSSWKAQDTLPEISPDYDDSRWTICNKTTSVNSVAPLSLPVLYSGDYGYHTGTKIYRGRFDGQNATGANVTVQNGVAAGWAAWLNGAYVGGFSGDPDKVASWEVLKFNHSSLRSRDNVLTIITDYTGHDQNSQKPIGTQNPRGIMGATLIGGGNFTLWRIQGNAGGEKNIDPVRGPMNEGGLYGERMGWHLPGYQVPESALDSSPLEGVSGAEGRFYTTSFQLDLEEDLDVPIGLQLSAPAGTEAVVQIFMNGYQFGHYLPHIGPQSLFPFPPGVIKNRGQNSLAISMWALTDAGARLEQVELKAYAKYRSGFDFNRDWTYLQPGWKDRTETEHQMATAKLHAETGTSTPPNNNNTDHLFQLPHVRRQLISLTGKAFERSLLWRLDWWNFFKVLALAASGYRNDAVIIVGEQVMSPRGLIGLGLDTLDSSTAEMKEIFELFASQNDGADRTYPALVHCTQGKDRTGLVVLMLLLLTGVVSDEAMTADYVRSEPELVVEVEERMKEIRKLGLSEDYTKCPDGFTTEIRRHLQERYGGVDGYLRFVGVEKKKLDVIREALVA
;
A
#
# COMPACT_ATOMS: atom_id res chain seq x y z
N MET A 1 18.29 -39.61 35.43
CA MET A 1 17.80 -38.22 35.21
C MET A 1 16.97 -38.05 33.94
N ARG A 2 17.33 -38.61 32.77
CA ARG A 2 16.55 -38.44 31.52
C ARG A 2 15.13 -39.06 31.53
N LEU A 3 14.90 -40.14 32.26
CA LEU A 3 13.57 -40.76 32.38
C LEU A 3 12.61 -39.92 33.24
N LEU A 4 13.13 -39.26 34.27
CA LEU A 4 12.35 -38.38 35.16
C LEU A 4 11.97 -37.07 34.46
N SER A 5 12.85 -36.52 33.61
CA SER A 5 12.52 -35.35 32.78
C SER A 5 11.43 -35.65 31.73
N PHE A 6 11.42 -36.86 31.17
CA PHE A 6 10.38 -37.29 30.22
C PHE A 6 9.02 -37.49 30.91
N ILE A 7 9.02 -38.09 32.11
CA ILE A 7 7.79 -38.25 32.91
C ILE A 7 7.27 -36.89 33.39
N TYR A 8 8.14 -35.93 33.71
CA TYR A 8 7.75 -34.57 34.11
C TYR A 8 7.15 -33.77 32.95
N LEU A 9 7.67 -33.93 31.73
CA LEU A 9 7.11 -33.34 30.50
C LEU A 9 5.75 -33.95 30.13
N VAL A 10 5.60 -35.28 30.27
CA VAL A 10 4.32 -35.97 30.04
C VAL A 10 3.29 -35.60 31.12
N TRP A 11 3.72 -35.41 32.38
CA TRP A 11 2.84 -34.94 33.45
C TRP A 11 2.44 -33.47 33.29
N LEU A 12 3.33 -32.58 32.81
CA LEU A 12 2.96 -31.20 32.47
C LEU A 12 1.98 -31.15 31.30
N ALA A 13 2.18 -31.98 30.26
CA ALA A 13 1.27 -32.08 29.12
C ALA A 13 -0.14 -32.62 29.51
N LEU A 14 -0.21 -33.49 30.52
CA LEU A 14 -1.48 -33.99 31.07
C LEU A 14 -2.17 -32.98 32.01
N LEU A 15 -1.44 -32.03 32.60
CA LEU A 15 -1.96 -31.02 33.53
C LEU A 15 -2.41 -29.72 32.84
N THR A 16 -1.95 -29.41 31.63
CA THR A 16 -2.33 -28.17 30.92
C THR A 16 -3.51 -28.31 29.97
N GLY A 17 -4.03 -29.53 29.74
CA GLY A 17 -5.24 -29.74 28.94
C GLY A 17 -5.18 -29.24 27.49
N THR A 18 -4.03 -28.79 27.02
CA THR A 18 -3.83 -28.31 25.65
C THR A 18 -3.50 -29.51 24.77
N PRO A 19 -4.41 -29.93 23.86
CA PRO A 19 -4.07 -30.96 22.89
C PRO A 19 -2.89 -30.45 22.07
N GLN A 20 -1.74 -31.12 22.19
CA GLN A 20 -0.58 -30.81 21.37
C GLN A 20 -0.94 -31.18 19.93
N VAL A 21 -1.30 -30.17 19.13
CA VAL A 21 -1.60 -30.36 17.71
C VAL A 21 -0.34 -30.95 17.08
N SER A 22 -0.44 -32.13 16.47
CA SER A 22 0.60 -32.70 15.63
C SER A 22 0.67 -31.89 14.32
N ALA A 23 1.13 -30.64 14.39
CA ALA A 23 1.29 -29.75 13.25
C ALA A 23 2.72 -29.80 12.72
N THR A 24 2.87 -29.65 11.41
CA THR A 24 4.14 -29.46 10.71
C THR A 24 4.56 -28.00 10.85
N ASP A 25 5.84 -27.75 11.11
CA ASP A 25 6.44 -26.43 11.03
C ASP A 25 7.61 -26.42 10.03
N ASN A 26 8.16 -25.24 9.76
CA ASN A 26 9.29 -25.07 8.84
C ASN A 26 10.67 -25.26 9.51
N GLY A 27 10.70 -25.69 10.79
CA GLY A 27 11.90 -25.80 11.61
C GLY A 27 12.50 -24.47 12.09
N LYS A 28 11.91 -23.33 11.72
CA LYS A 28 12.38 -21.98 12.09
C LYS A 28 11.47 -21.29 13.12
N THR A 29 10.17 -21.60 13.11
CA THR A 29 9.21 -21.11 14.11
C THR A 29 8.04 -22.08 14.29
N SER A 30 7.50 -22.15 15.51
CA SER A 30 6.23 -22.84 15.80
C SER A 30 5.04 -21.89 15.92
N ASP A 31 5.26 -20.58 15.75
CA ASP A 31 4.20 -19.57 15.83
C ASP A 31 3.25 -19.62 14.63
N VAL A 32 3.74 -20.14 13.50
CA VAL A 32 2.93 -20.47 12.33
C VAL A 32 3.28 -21.89 11.93
N ALA A 33 2.29 -22.77 12.03
CA ALA A 33 2.40 -24.18 11.69
C ALA A 33 1.24 -24.55 10.76
N TRP A 34 1.27 -25.74 10.18
CA TRP A 34 0.19 -26.22 9.31
C TRP A 34 0.04 -27.73 9.38
N ASP A 35 -1.07 -28.21 8.86
CA ASP A 35 -1.24 -29.60 8.48
C ASP A 35 -2.10 -29.69 7.21
N LYS A 36 -2.49 -30.91 6.83
CA LYS A 36 -3.32 -31.18 5.64
C LYS A 36 -4.72 -30.55 5.66
N TYR A 37 -5.09 -29.87 6.74
CA TYR A 37 -6.40 -29.27 6.93
C TYR A 37 -6.35 -27.75 6.93
N SER A 38 -5.50 -27.13 7.75
CA SER A 38 -5.46 -25.67 7.91
C SER A 38 -4.11 -25.16 8.40
N LEU A 39 -3.89 -23.85 8.19
CA LEU A 39 -2.84 -23.11 8.89
C LEU A 39 -3.22 -22.98 10.37
N SER A 40 -2.22 -22.93 11.24
CA SER A 40 -2.38 -22.61 12.65
C SER A 40 -1.45 -21.46 13.03
N VAL A 41 -1.99 -20.43 13.69
CA VAL A 41 -1.23 -19.26 14.15
C VAL A 41 -1.31 -19.22 15.68
N LYS A 42 -0.15 -19.17 16.35
CA LYS A 42 -0.02 -19.22 17.81
C LYS A 42 -0.76 -20.42 18.45
N GLY A 43 -0.75 -21.55 17.75
CA GLY A 43 -1.37 -22.81 18.20
C GLY A 43 -2.88 -22.94 17.90
N GLU A 44 -3.51 -21.94 17.30
CA GLU A 44 -4.92 -21.97 16.92
C GLU A 44 -5.09 -22.15 15.42
N ARG A 45 -5.95 -23.10 14.99
CA ARG A 45 -6.31 -23.26 13.58
C ARG A 45 -7.00 -22.01 13.06
N LEU A 46 -6.71 -21.65 11.83
CA LEU A 46 -7.18 -20.42 11.20
C LEU A 46 -7.79 -20.70 9.83
N PHE A 47 -9.00 -20.20 9.59
CA PHE A 47 -9.48 -19.98 8.22
C PHE A 47 -8.87 -18.65 7.78
N VAL A 48 -7.92 -18.67 6.85
CA VAL A 48 -7.34 -17.43 6.33
C VAL A 48 -8.32 -16.88 5.29
N PHE A 49 -9.03 -15.82 5.65
CA PHE A 49 -9.90 -15.10 4.74
C PHE A 49 -9.23 -13.75 4.43
N SER A 50 -8.57 -13.73 3.27
CA SER A 50 -7.65 -12.68 2.85
C SER A 50 -8.19 -11.89 1.67
N GLY A 51 -7.87 -10.60 1.64
CA GLY A 51 -8.12 -9.73 0.49
C GLY A 51 -6.84 -9.10 -0.02
N GLU A 52 -6.65 -9.09 -1.34
CA GLU A 52 -5.49 -8.44 -1.94
C GLU A 52 -5.62 -6.91 -1.86
N PHE A 53 -4.53 -6.26 -1.43
CA PHE A 53 -4.40 -4.81 -1.30
C PHE A 53 -3.00 -4.34 -1.76
N HIS A 54 -2.95 -3.37 -2.67
CA HIS A 54 -1.68 -2.80 -3.15
C HIS A 54 -1.52 -1.36 -2.64
N TYR A 55 -0.67 -1.16 -1.63
CA TYR A 55 -0.46 0.15 -1.00
C TYR A 55 0.03 1.21 -1.99
N GLN A 56 0.84 0.82 -2.98
CA GLN A 56 1.25 1.73 -4.05
C GLN A 56 0.03 2.33 -4.75
N ARG A 57 -1.05 1.59 -5.01
CA ARG A 57 -2.23 2.07 -5.75
C ARG A 57 -3.16 2.99 -4.96
N LEU A 58 -2.82 3.28 -3.70
CA LEU A 58 -3.48 4.27 -2.85
C LEU A 58 -2.39 5.05 -2.10
N PRO A 59 -1.80 6.11 -2.69
CA PRO A 59 -0.59 6.75 -2.17
C PRO A 59 -0.88 7.71 -1.00
N VAL A 60 -1.68 7.27 -0.04
CA VAL A 60 -2.08 8.00 1.17
C VAL A 60 -2.11 6.99 2.32
N PRO A 61 -1.03 6.88 3.12
CA PRO A 61 -0.90 5.87 4.18
C PRO A 61 -2.11 5.79 5.11
N GLU A 62 -2.66 6.93 5.50
CA GLU A 62 -3.80 6.99 6.41
C GLU A 62 -5.04 6.28 5.84
N LEU A 63 -5.22 6.28 4.51
CA LEU A 63 -6.35 5.61 3.86
C LEU A 63 -6.18 4.09 3.74
N TRP A 64 -4.98 3.55 3.97
CA TRP A 64 -4.81 2.10 4.08
C TRP A 64 -5.63 1.56 5.26
N LEU A 65 -5.64 2.29 6.39
CA LEU A 65 -6.45 1.95 7.54
C LEU A 65 -7.96 1.98 7.24
N ASP A 66 -8.44 2.92 6.40
CA ASP A 66 -9.85 2.94 5.96
C ASP A 66 -10.22 1.63 5.24
N VAL A 67 -9.39 1.22 4.27
CA VAL A 67 -9.60 -0.03 3.54
C VAL A 67 -9.53 -1.23 4.48
N PHE A 68 -8.54 -1.28 5.38
CA PHE A 68 -8.38 -2.38 6.34
C PHE A 68 -9.56 -2.49 7.32
N GLN A 69 -10.09 -1.38 7.81
CA GLN A 69 -11.31 -1.38 8.63
C GLN A 69 -12.52 -1.90 7.85
N LYS A 70 -12.66 -1.53 6.56
CA LYS A 70 -13.71 -2.06 5.69
C LYS A 70 -13.56 -3.56 5.49
N LEU A 71 -12.35 -4.07 5.25
CA LEU A 71 -12.10 -5.51 5.15
C LEU A 71 -12.43 -6.24 6.46
N ARG A 72 -11.91 -5.74 7.58
CA ARG A 72 -12.14 -6.30 8.93
C ARG A 72 -13.63 -6.39 9.27
N ALA A 73 -14.38 -5.32 9.02
CA ALA A 73 -15.82 -5.25 9.21
C ALA A 73 -16.59 -6.28 8.36
N ASN A 74 -16.06 -6.62 7.19
CA ASN A 74 -16.65 -7.58 6.25
C ASN A 74 -16.10 -9.01 6.39
N GLY A 75 -15.58 -9.38 7.57
CA GLY A 75 -15.24 -10.77 7.87
C GLY A 75 -13.79 -11.16 7.63
N PHE A 76 -12.99 -10.32 6.97
CA PHE A 76 -11.59 -10.62 6.70
C PHE A 76 -10.75 -10.58 7.98
N ASN A 77 -9.72 -11.44 8.01
CA ASN A 77 -8.74 -11.49 9.09
C ASN A 77 -7.30 -11.35 8.60
N THR A 78 -7.11 -11.28 7.28
CA THR A 78 -5.80 -11.25 6.63
C THR A 78 -5.85 -10.31 5.43
N ILE A 79 -4.73 -9.68 5.09
CA ILE A 79 -4.50 -9.04 3.80
C ILE A 79 -3.30 -9.69 3.10
N SER A 80 -3.30 -9.65 1.78
CA SER A 80 -2.18 -10.06 0.96
C SER A 80 -1.68 -8.84 0.19
N VAL A 81 -0.36 -8.63 0.19
CA VAL A 81 0.27 -7.39 -0.32
C VAL A 81 1.50 -7.69 -1.18
N TYR A 82 1.53 -7.13 -2.40
CA TYR A 82 2.74 -7.06 -3.22
C TYR A 82 3.66 -5.92 -2.77
N PHE A 83 4.95 -6.05 -3.09
CA PHE A 83 5.96 -4.99 -2.91
C PHE A 83 6.60 -4.65 -4.25
N PHE A 84 6.51 -3.38 -4.64
CA PHE A 84 6.84 -2.95 -5.99
C PHE A 84 8.24 -2.35 -6.07
N TRP A 85 9.22 -3.11 -6.57
CA TRP A 85 10.60 -2.63 -6.71
C TRP A 85 10.68 -1.36 -7.60
N SER A 86 9.85 -1.27 -8.65
CA SER A 86 9.66 -0.08 -9.48
C SER A 86 9.27 1.18 -8.70
N TYR A 87 8.50 1.01 -7.63
CA TYR A 87 8.03 2.11 -6.78
C TYR A 87 9.11 2.58 -5.81
N HIS A 88 9.86 1.64 -5.24
CA HIS A 88 10.82 1.91 -4.18
C HIS A 88 12.23 2.24 -4.68
N SER A 89 12.57 1.97 -5.95
CA SER A 89 13.94 2.10 -6.45
C SER A 89 14.03 2.87 -7.76
N ALA A 90 14.42 4.14 -7.64
CA ALA A 90 14.68 5.03 -8.77
C ALA A 90 16.01 4.74 -9.50
N SER A 91 16.98 4.19 -8.77
CA SER A 91 18.33 3.90 -9.24
C SER A 91 18.91 2.69 -8.52
N GLU A 92 19.98 2.12 -9.08
CA GLU A 92 20.61 0.91 -8.57
C GLU A 92 21.02 1.03 -7.09
N ASP A 93 20.59 0.04 -6.30
CA ASP A 93 20.84 -0.09 -4.85
C ASP A 93 20.40 1.11 -3.99
N VAL A 94 19.49 1.95 -4.52
CA VAL A 94 18.83 3.01 -3.76
C VAL A 94 17.36 2.63 -3.57
N PHE A 95 16.97 2.49 -2.31
CA PHE A 95 15.61 2.13 -1.91
C PHE A 95 15.04 3.19 -0.97
N ASP A 96 13.79 3.57 -1.18
CA ASP A 96 13.02 4.42 -0.28
C ASP A 96 11.89 3.61 0.36
N PHE A 97 11.90 3.46 1.68
CA PHE A 97 10.87 2.74 2.43
C PHE A 97 10.24 3.57 3.54
N THR A 98 10.41 4.90 3.48
CA THR A 98 10.08 5.79 4.61
C THR A 98 9.42 7.09 4.16
N THR A 99 9.61 7.52 2.91
CA THR A 99 9.04 8.79 2.44
C THR A 99 7.58 8.64 2.04
N GLY A 100 6.69 9.39 2.69
CA GLY A 100 5.30 9.51 2.25
C GLY A 100 4.60 8.15 2.19
N ALA A 101 4.09 7.79 1.01
CA ALA A 101 3.42 6.52 0.76
C ALA A 101 4.36 5.33 0.49
N HIS A 102 5.68 5.54 0.47
CA HIS A 102 6.67 4.47 0.41
C HIS A 102 6.93 3.83 1.79
N ASP A 103 6.35 4.38 2.86
CA ASP A 103 6.52 3.87 4.22
C ASP A 103 5.85 2.51 4.43
N ILE A 104 6.63 1.44 4.31
CA ILE A 104 6.16 0.06 4.51
C ILE A 104 5.87 -0.23 5.99
N GLN A 105 6.56 0.43 6.94
CA GLN A 105 6.32 0.18 8.36
C GLN A 105 4.88 0.59 8.72
N ARG A 106 4.42 1.74 8.21
CA ARG A 106 3.04 2.20 8.41
C ARG A 106 2.00 1.23 7.85
N LEU A 107 2.31 0.51 6.78
CA LEU A 107 1.43 -0.53 6.24
C LEU A 107 1.18 -1.63 7.27
N PHE A 108 2.25 -2.15 7.88
CA PHE A 108 2.15 -3.19 8.91
C PHE A 108 1.50 -2.66 10.20
N ASP A 109 1.80 -1.42 10.59
CA ASP A 109 1.18 -0.78 11.75
C ASP A 109 -0.34 -0.65 11.57
N TYR A 110 -0.80 -0.22 10.39
CA TYR A 110 -2.23 -0.11 10.10
C TYR A 110 -2.92 -1.48 9.98
N ALA A 111 -2.25 -2.49 9.42
CA ALA A 111 -2.79 -3.86 9.41
C ALA A 111 -2.97 -4.38 10.85
N LYS A 112 -1.97 -4.17 11.71
CA LYS A 112 -2.03 -4.53 13.13
C LYS A 112 -3.11 -3.73 13.87
N GLN A 113 -3.22 -2.42 13.62
CA GLN A 113 -4.25 -1.56 14.21
C GLN A 113 -5.67 -2.02 13.82
N ALA A 114 -5.88 -2.45 12.58
CA ALA A 114 -7.15 -2.99 12.12
C ALA A 114 -7.44 -4.43 12.62
N GLY A 115 -6.45 -5.10 13.21
CA GLY A 115 -6.58 -6.51 13.60
C GLY A 115 -6.57 -7.44 12.39
N LEU A 116 -5.60 -7.28 11.49
CA LEU A 116 -5.40 -8.12 10.31
C LEU A 116 -3.99 -8.72 10.31
N TYR A 117 -3.90 -9.99 9.94
CA TYR A 117 -2.62 -10.61 9.55
C TYR A 117 -2.21 -10.16 8.14
N VAL A 118 -0.94 -10.41 7.80
CA VAL A 118 -0.38 -10.10 6.48
C VAL A 118 0.28 -11.33 5.84
N ILE A 119 -0.04 -11.56 4.58
CA ILE A 119 0.73 -12.41 3.66
C ILE A 119 1.59 -11.47 2.81
N ALA A 120 2.92 -11.51 3.01
CA ALA A 120 3.85 -10.65 2.29
C ALA A 120 4.25 -11.29 0.96
N ARG A 121 4.08 -10.59 -0.16
CA ARG A 121 4.41 -11.07 -1.51
C ARG A 121 5.50 -10.20 -2.14
N ALA A 122 6.72 -10.31 -1.64
CA ALA A 122 7.79 -9.35 -1.93
C ALA A 122 8.56 -9.57 -3.24
N GLY A 123 8.10 -10.50 -4.08
CA GLY A 123 8.64 -10.72 -5.42
C GLY A 123 9.90 -11.62 -5.44
N PRO A 124 10.93 -11.29 -6.24
CA PRO A 124 11.21 -9.98 -6.84
C PRO A 124 10.28 -9.55 -8.00
N TYR A 125 9.62 -10.50 -8.66
CA TYR A 125 8.64 -10.25 -9.72
C TYR A 125 7.22 -10.35 -9.15
N CYS A 126 6.33 -9.44 -9.53
CA CYS A 126 4.94 -9.39 -9.03
C CYS A 126 3.88 -9.57 -10.13
N ASN A 127 4.23 -9.32 -11.40
CA ASN A 127 3.24 -9.20 -12.49
C ASN A 127 2.25 -8.04 -12.28
N ALA A 128 1.18 -8.26 -11.50
CA ALA A 128 0.21 -7.29 -10.97
C ALA A 128 -0.33 -6.20 -11.92
N GLU A 129 -0.27 -6.39 -13.24
CA GLU A 129 -0.54 -5.38 -14.28
C GLU A 129 0.19 -4.04 -14.05
N THR A 130 1.38 -4.09 -13.44
CA THR A 130 2.24 -2.93 -13.23
C THR A 130 3.41 -2.92 -14.21
N SER A 131 3.95 -1.73 -14.51
CA SER A 131 5.11 -1.55 -15.37
C SER A 131 6.26 -2.51 -15.00
N ALA A 132 6.78 -3.22 -15.99
CA ALA A 132 7.83 -4.24 -15.84
C ALA A 132 7.48 -5.39 -14.87
N GLY A 133 6.18 -5.58 -14.58
CA GLY A 133 5.71 -6.54 -13.60
C GLY A 133 6.25 -6.33 -12.19
N GLY A 134 6.60 -5.08 -11.84
CA GLY A 134 7.05 -4.68 -10.52
C GLY A 134 8.56 -4.52 -10.39
N PHE A 135 9.34 -4.93 -11.39
CA PHE A 135 10.79 -4.73 -11.40
C PHE A 135 11.17 -3.25 -11.47
N ALA A 136 12.31 -2.90 -10.88
CA ALA A 136 12.89 -1.58 -11.09
C ALA A 136 13.09 -1.29 -12.58
N LEU A 137 12.55 -0.16 -13.05
CA LEU A 137 12.55 0.16 -14.48
C LEU A 137 13.97 0.41 -15.01
N TRP A 138 14.88 0.91 -14.17
CA TRP A 138 16.29 1.04 -14.53
C TRP A 138 16.93 -0.32 -14.82
N ALA A 139 16.53 -1.38 -14.11
CA ALA A 139 17.03 -2.75 -14.29
C ALA A 139 16.35 -3.48 -15.47
N ALA A 140 15.08 -3.19 -15.72
CA ALA A 140 14.27 -3.78 -16.80
C ALA A 140 14.62 -3.23 -18.20
N ASN A 141 15.81 -2.68 -18.42
CA ASN A 141 16.29 -2.21 -19.73
C ASN A 141 17.12 -3.25 -20.50
N GLY A 142 17.28 -4.46 -19.96
CA GLY A 142 18.06 -5.56 -20.53
C GLY A 142 19.27 -5.99 -19.70
N GLN A 143 19.68 -5.19 -18.71
CA GLN A 143 20.87 -5.50 -17.89
C GLN A 143 20.70 -6.67 -16.93
N MET A 144 19.48 -7.20 -16.77
CA MET A 144 19.17 -8.35 -15.93
C MET A 144 19.47 -9.70 -16.61
N GLY A 145 19.82 -9.74 -17.90
CA GLY A 145 20.04 -11.01 -18.59
C GLY A 145 18.77 -11.86 -18.65
N SER A 146 18.88 -13.16 -18.36
CA SER A 146 17.73 -14.07 -18.37
C SER A 146 16.91 -13.96 -17.08
N GLU A 147 15.88 -13.12 -17.10
CA GLU A 147 14.98 -12.90 -15.96
C GLU A 147 14.30 -14.18 -15.46
N ARG A 148 14.06 -14.24 -14.15
CA ARG A 148 13.33 -15.33 -13.47
C ARG A 148 14.00 -16.70 -13.67
N THR A 149 15.32 -16.70 -13.78
CA THR A 149 16.20 -17.86 -13.84
C THR A 149 17.42 -17.65 -12.94
N SER A 150 18.29 -18.65 -12.80
CA SER A 150 19.52 -18.55 -12.02
C SER A 150 20.65 -17.75 -12.70
N ASP A 151 20.33 -16.91 -13.68
CA ASP A 151 21.30 -16.04 -14.34
C ASP A 151 21.98 -15.12 -13.31
N GLU A 152 23.31 -15.11 -13.33
CA GLU A 152 24.12 -14.34 -12.39
C GLU A 152 23.89 -12.82 -12.53
N ALA A 153 23.58 -12.33 -13.74
CA ALA A 153 23.22 -10.93 -13.95
C ALA A 153 21.89 -10.59 -13.28
N TYR A 154 20.91 -11.49 -13.36
CA TYR A 154 19.62 -11.33 -12.70
C TYR A 154 19.78 -11.38 -11.17
N TYR A 155 20.46 -12.43 -10.66
CA TYR A 155 20.72 -12.63 -9.24
C TYR A 155 21.33 -11.41 -8.55
N LYS A 156 22.34 -10.80 -9.18
CA LYS A 156 23.01 -9.60 -8.64
C LYS A 156 22.09 -8.39 -8.53
N LYS A 157 21.12 -8.25 -9.44
CA LYS A 157 20.23 -7.08 -9.49
C LYS A 157 19.09 -7.19 -8.50
N TRP A 158 18.42 -8.35 -8.41
CA TRP A 158 17.26 -8.48 -7.52
C TRP A 158 17.62 -8.79 -6.07
N LYS A 159 18.77 -9.42 -5.79
CA LYS A 159 19.13 -9.81 -4.41
C LYS A 159 19.15 -8.64 -3.43
N PRO A 160 19.78 -7.48 -3.73
CA PRO A 160 19.77 -6.34 -2.82
C PRO A 160 18.36 -5.88 -2.45
N TRP A 161 17.44 -5.86 -3.42
CA TRP A 161 16.02 -5.55 -3.18
C TRP A 161 15.40 -6.48 -2.14
N ILE A 162 15.54 -7.80 -2.31
CA ILE A 162 14.97 -8.79 -1.38
C ILE A 162 15.60 -8.70 0.01
N LEU A 163 16.90 -8.41 0.09
CA LEU A 163 17.56 -8.23 1.39
C LEU A 163 17.01 -7.02 2.15
N GLU A 164 16.79 -5.89 1.48
CA GLU A 164 16.30 -4.69 2.18
C GLU A 164 14.82 -4.78 2.56
N VAL A 165 13.93 -5.17 1.63
CA VAL A 165 12.51 -5.35 1.96
C VAL A 165 12.31 -6.52 2.94
N GLY A 166 13.12 -7.56 2.82
CA GLY A 166 13.10 -8.73 3.69
C GLY A 166 13.42 -8.41 5.15
N LYS A 167 14.28 -7.44 5.44
CA LYS A 167 14.54 -6.98 6.82
C LYS A 167 13.30 -6.33 7.45
N ILE A 168 12.58 -5.53 6.68
CA ILE A 168 11.35 -4.87 7.15
C ILE A 168 10.27 -5.92 7.40
N ILE A 169 10.11 -6.88 6.48
CA ILE A 169 9.21 -8.02 6.65
C ILE A 169 9.62 -8.81 7.91
N ALA A 170 10.91 -9.10 8.08
CA ALA A 170 11.42 -9.86 9.19
C ALA A 170 11.11 -9.23 10.55
N ALA A 171 11.24 -7.91 10.66
CA ALA A 171 10.89 -7.14 11.85
C ALA A 171 9.39 -7.19 12.18
N ASN A 172 8.53 -7.36 11.17
CA ASN A 172 7.07 -7.36 11.28
C ASN A 172 6.43 -8.75 11.24
N GLN A 173 7.22 -9.81 11.40
CA GLN A 173 6.71 -11.18 11.55
C GLN A 173 5.97 -11.36 12.87
N ILE A 174 5.02 -12.29 12.87
CA ILE A 174 4.26 -12.67 14.06
C ILE A 174 5.15 -13.19 15.21
N THR A 175 6.34 -13.70 14.88
CA THR A 175 7.38 -14.08 15.85
C THR A 175 7.96 -12.89 16.61
N ASN A 176 7.90 -11.70 16.03
CA ASN A 176 8.34 -10.42 16.60
C ASN A 176 7.15 -9.52 17.01
N GLY A 177 5.94 -10.09 17.07
CA GLY A 177 4.72 -9.37 17.45
C GLY A 177 4.15 -8.47 16.35
N GLY A 178 4.61 -8.60 15.10
CA GLY A 178 4.00 -7.97 13.93
C GLY A 178 2.91 -8.84 13.28
N PRO A 179 2.28 -8.39 12.17
CA PRO A 179 1.15 -9.10 11.57
C PRO A 179 1.54 -10.16 10.52
N VAL A 180 2.80 -10.25 10.08
CA VAL A 180 3.16 -11.14 8.95
C VAL A 180 3.16 -12.61 9.38
N ILE A 181 2.36 -13.44 8.69
CA ILE A 181 2.20 -14.88 8.97
C ILE A 181 2.73 -15.79 7.85
N LEU A 182 2.85 -15.28 6.62
CA LEU A 182 3.41 -16.00 5.47
C LEU A 182 4.24 -15.04 4.61
N ASN A 183 5.25 -15.56 3.94
CA ASN A 183 6.03 -14.82 2.93
C ASN A 183 6.05 -15.61 1.62
N GLN A 184 5.44 -15.06 0.57
CA GLN A 184 5.44 -15.68 -0.74
C GLN A 184 6.79 -15.48 -1.44
N HIS A 185 7.31 -16.56 -2.02
CA HIS A 185 8.50 -16.53 -2.86
C HIS A 185 8.07 -16.47 -4.32
N GLU A 186 8.56 -15.47 -5.06
CA GLU A 186 8.21 -15.28 -6.48
C GLU A 186 6.70 -15.05 -6.69
N ASN A 187 6.25 -15.06 -7.94
CA ASN A 187 4.88 -14.92 -8.38
C ASN A 187 4.56 -15.72 -9.65
N GLU A 188 3.66 -16.71 -9.58
CA GLU A 188 3.23 -17.51 -10.74
C GLU A 188 4.39 -18.18 -11.51
N LEU A 189 5.57 -18.34 -10.91
CA LEU A 189 6.65 -19.09 -11.54
C LEU A 189 6.28 -20.56 -11.59
N GLN A 190 6.34 -21.16 -12.77
CA GLN A 190 6.03 -22.58 -12.94
C GLN A 190 7.32 -23.41 -12.96
N GLU A 191 7.40 -24.41 -12.09
CA GLU A 191 8.35 -25.50 -12.26
C GLU A 191 7.95 -26.28 -13.53
N THR A 192 8.88 -26.47 -14.45
CA THR A 192 8.57 -27.16 -15.73
C THR A 192 9.31 -28.48 -15.89
N THR A 193 10.28 -28.73 -15.00
CA THR A 193 11.32 -29.75 -15.10
C THR A 193 11.74 -30.13 -13.67
N TYR A 194 11.70 -31.42 -13.33
CA TYR A 194 12.14 -31.92 -12.02
C TYR A 194 13.64 -32.23 -12.04
N ASP A 195 14.44 -31.20 -12.27
CA ASP A 195 15.90 -31.29 -12.30
C ASP A 195 16.47 -30.26 -11.33
N SER A 196 17.28 -30.71 -10.38
CA SER A 196 17.96 -29.84 -9.42
C SER A 196 18.93 -28.85 -10.09
N ASN A 197 19.30 -29.09 -11.35
CA ASN A 197 20.14 -28.19 -12.14
C ASN A 197 19.32 -27.25 -13.05
N ASP A 198 17.99 -27.34 -13.04
CA ASP A 198 17.16 -26.41 -13.79
C ASP A 198 17.33 -24.99 -13.24
N THR A 199 17.48 -24.03 -14.15
CA THR A 199 17.75 -22.65 -13.78
C THR A 199 16.64 -22.02 -12.94
N LYS A 200 15.38 -22.46 -13.06
CA LYS A 200 14.27 -21.97 -12.22
C LYS A 200 14.30 -22.58 -10.81
N VAL A 201 14.70 -23.85 -10.69
CA VAL A 201 14.85 -24.52 -9.40
C VAL A 201 15.95 -23.84 -8.58
N ILE A 202 17.12 -23.63 -9.19
CA ILE A 202 18.24 -22.89 -8.55
C ILE A 202 17.81 -21.47 -8.20
N TYR A 203 17.04 -20.80 -9.06
CA TYR A 203 16.51 -19.46 -8.76
C TYR A 203 15.56 -19.44 -7.56
N MET A 204 14.62 -20.38 -7.45
CA MET A 204 13.75 -20.49 -6.28
C MET A 204 14.54 -20.74 -4.99
N GLU A 205 15.61 -21.54 -5.04
CA GLU A 205 16.54 -21.72 -3.91
C GLU A 205 17.27 -20.42 -3.55
N GLN A 206 17.70 -19.66 -4.56
CA GLN A 206 18.33 -18.35 -4.35
C GLN A 206 17.38 -17.36 -3.67
N VAL A 207 16.10 -17.31 -4.09
CA VAL A 207 15.07 -16.45 -3.49
C VAL A 207 14.83 -16.85 -2.03
N ALA A 208 14.64 -18.15 -1.77
CA ALA A 208 14.44 -18.65 -0.41
C ALA A 208 15.63 -18.30 0.51
N LYS A 209 16.86 -18.48 0.00
CA LYS A 209 18.08 -18.12 0.73
C LYS A 209 18.18 -16.62 1.00
N ALA A 210 17.79 -15.77 0.05
CA ALA A 210 17.84 -14.32 0.24
C ALA A 210 16.88 -13.85 1.36
N PHE A 211 15.66 -14.39 1.41
CA PHE A 211 14.73 -14.10 2.51
C PHE A 211 15.23 -14.65 3.86
N GLU A 212 15.84 -15.83 3.88
CA GLU A 212 16.49 -16.36 5.09
C GLU A 212 17.66 -15.48 5.56
N GLU A 213 18.52 -15.05 4.63
CA GLU A 213 19.60 -14.09 4.90
C GLU A 213 19.07 -12.76 5.46
N ALA A 214 17.86 -12.34 5.05
CA ALA A 214 17.19 -11.15 5.56
C ALA A 214 16.51 -11.34 6.93
N GLY A 215 16.44 -12.58 7.45
CA GLY A 215 15.84 -12.90 8.75
C GLY A 215 14.36 -13.31 8.71
N VAL A 216 13.81 -13.61 7.54
CA VAL A 216 12.43 -14.13 7.42
C VAL A 216 12.40 -15.60 7.85
N VAL A 217 11.57 -15.88 8.87
CA VAL A 217 11.40 -17.18 9.51
C VAL A 217 9.97 -17.73 9.43
N VAL A 218 8.98 -16.92 9.07
CA VAL A 218 7.62 -17.42 8.80
C VAL A 218 7.62 -18.38 7.61
N PRO A 219 6.65 -19.30 7.51
CA PRO A 219 6.59 -20.25 6.40
C PRO A 219 6.53 -19.56 5.03
N SER A 220 7.24 -20.13 4.06
CA SER A 220 7.17 -19.66 2.68
C SER A 220 5.91 -20.16 1.99
N SER A 221 5.36 -19.34 1.10
CA SER A 221 4.29 -19.75 0.19
C SER A 221 4.65 -19.51 -1.27
N HIS A 222 3.83 -20.02 -2.18
CA HIS A 222 3.86 -19.79 -3.62
C HIS A 222 2.43 -19.69 -4.15
N ASN A 223 2.26 -19.17 -5.36
CA ASN A 223 0.99 -19.08 -6.06
C ASN A 223 1.12 -19.64 -7.49
N GLU A 224 0.69 -20.88 -7.70
CA GLU A 224 0.80 -21.55 -8.99
C GLU A 224 -0.26 -21.06 -9.97
N LYS A 225 0.12 -20.85 -11.24
CA LYS A 225 -0.76 -20.26 -12.26
C LYS A 225 -1.79 -21.26 -12.76
N GLY A 226 -2.85 -21.47 -11.98
CA GLY A 226 -3.91 -22.44 -12.30
C GLY A 226 -3.42 -23.88 -12.35
N MET A 227 -4.35 -24.79 -12.65
CA MET A 227 -4.09 -26.24 -12.75
C MET A 227 -3.40 -26.61 -14.07
N ARG A 228 -2.35 -25.87 -14.46
CA ARG A 228 -1.73 -25.97 -15.78
C ARG A 228 -0.59 -26.97 -15.84
N THR A 229 0.13 -27.16 -14.75
CA THR A 229 1.38 -27.93 -14.73
C THR A 229 1.52 -28.77 -13.46
N VAL A 230 2.48 -28.42 -12.60
CA VAL A 230 3.02 -29.20 -11.49
C VAL A 230 3.02 -28.31 -10.25
N SER A 231 3.72 -28.67 -9.18
CA SER A 231 3.63 -27.95 -7.91
C SER A 231 4.99 -27.79 -7.22
N TRP A 232 5.25 -26.59 -6.70
CA TRP A 232 6.38 -26.29 -5.78
C TRP A 232 6.18 -26.81 -4.35
N SER A 233 5.23 -27.71 -4.15
CA SER A 233 4.98 -28.34 -2.85
C SER A 233 6.12 -29.25 -2.43
N THR A 234 6.38 -29.32 -1.12
CA THR A 234 7.30 -30.32 -0.55
C THR A 234 6.84 -31.76 -0.79
N ASP A 235 5.56 -31.97 -1.10
CA ASP A 235 4.95 -33.28 -1.34
C ASP A 235 5.12 -33.76 -2.80
N TYR A 236 5.60 -32.90 -3.70
CA TYR A 236 5.58 -33.17 -5.13
C TYR A 236 6.96 -33.08 -5.76
N LYS A 237 7.63 -34.22 -5.92
CA LYS A 237 8.91 -34.37 -6.63
C LYS A 237 9.95 -33.29 -6.29
N ASN A 238 10.08 -32.97 -5.00
CA ASN A 238 10.98 -31.94 -4.50
C ASN A 238 12.44 -32.18 -4.91
N VAL A 239 12.91 -31.40 -5.90
CA VAL A 239 14.31 -31.40 -6.40
C VAL A 239 15.08 -30.14 -5.98
N GLY A 240 14.46 -29.27 -5.18
CA GLY A 240 14.96 -27.94 -4.82
C GLY A 240 13.87 -26.87 -4.96
N GLY A 241 14.01 -25.74 -4.26
CA GLY A 241 13.13 -24.58 -4.42
C GLY A 241 11.69 -24.70 -3.89
N ALA A 242 11.29 -25.86 -3.35
CA ALA A 242 9.95 -26.08 -2.81
C ALA A 242 9.60 -25.14 -1.63
N VAL A 243 8.31 -24.81 -1.50
CA VAL A 243 7.76 -23.92 -0.45
C VAL A 243 7.00 -24.68 0.63
N ASN A 244 6.84 -24.04 1.79
CA ASN A 244 6.16 -24.66 2.94
C ASN A 244 4.65 -24.80 2.75
N VAL A 245 4.01 -23.79 2.16
CA VAL A 245 2.56 -23.75 1.89
C VAL A 245 2.33 -23.46 0.40
N TYR A 246 2.01 -24.49 -0.36
CA TYR A 246 1.67 -24.41 -1.78
C TYR A 246 0.32 -23.74 -1.98
N GLY A 247 0.30 -22.68 -2.78
CA GLY A 247 -0.91 -22.01 -3.23
C GLY A 247 -1.17 -22.20 -4.71
N LEU A 248 -2.45 -22.08 -5.09
CA LEU A 248 -2.95 -22.18 -6.45
C LEU A 248 -3.78 -20.95 -6.78
N ASP A 249 -3.52 -20.34 -7.93
CA ASP A 249 -4.33 -19.24 -8.45
C ASP A 249 -5.46 -19.77 -9.32
N SER A 250 -6.60 -19.10 -9.28
CA SER A 250 -7.69 -19.42 -10.19
C SER A 250 -8.54 -18.21 -10.53
N TYR A 251 -8.68 -18.00 -11.83
CA TYR A 251 -9.60 -17.04 -12.42
C TYR A 251 -10.63 -17.74 -13.32
N PRO A 252 -11.56 -18.50 -12.72
CA PRO A 252 -12.45 -19.42 -13.44
C PRO A 252 -13.70 -18.76 -14.04
N GLY A 253 -13.98 -17.51 -13.68
CA GLY A 253 -15.20 -16.80 -14.06
C GLY A 253 -15.39 -16.72 -15.56
N SER A 254 -14.29 -16.48 -16.30
CA SER A 254 -14.32 -16.25 -17.77
C SER A 254 -15.44 -15.28 -18.16
N LEU A 255 -15.66 -14.27 -17.31
CA LEU A 255 -16.76 -13.34 -17.44
C LEU A 255 -16.46 -12.39 -18.60
N SER A 256 -17.47 -12.10 -19.42
CA SER A 256 -17.43 -11.01 -20.38
C SER A 256 -17.99 -9.77 -19.72
N CYS A 257 -17.17 -8.73 -19.57
CA CYS A 257 -17.50 -7.47 -18.90
C CYS A 257 -19.00 -7.09 -18.99
N ALA A 258 -19.55 -6.85 -20.19
CA ALA A 258 -20.93 -6.37 -20.33
C ALA A 258 -22.01 -7.48 -20.40
N ASN A 259 -21.65 -8.75 -20.63
CA ASN A 259 -22.64 -9.82 -20.82
C ASN A 259 -22.82 -10.65 -19.54
N PRO A 260 -23.89 -10.41 -18.72
CA PRO A 260 -24.12 -11.15 -17.48
C PRO A 260 -24.44 -12.63 -17.69
N ASN A 261 -24.73 -13.05 -18.93
CA ASN A 261 -25.02 -14.46 -19.27
C ASN A 261 -23.78 -15.23 -19.73
N SER A 262 -22.64 -14.57 -19.88
CA SER A 262 -21.35 -15.22 -20.14
C SER A 262 -20.72 -15.77 -18.85
N GLY A 263 -19.73 -16.65 -19.00
CA GLY A 263 -18.95 -17.21 -17.89
C GLY A 263 -19.74 -18.16 -16.99
N PHE A 264 -19.38 -18.20 -15.70
CA PHE A 264 -19.92 -19.14 -14.70
C PHE A 264 -19.60 -20.60 -15.02
N ASN A 265 -18.31 -20.91 -15.21
CA ASN A 265 -17.78 -22.26 -15.29
C ASN A 265 -17.10 -22.64 -13.96
N LEU A 266 -17.84 -23.35 -13.11
CA LEU A 266 -17.33 -23.73 -11.80
C LEU A 266 -16.35 -24.90 -11.90
N LEU A 267 -15.10 -24.69 -11.47
CA LEU A 267 -14.12 -25.76 -11.35
C LEU A 267 -14.41 -26.57 -10.07
N ARG A 268 -14.57 -27.89 -10.23
CA ARG A 268 -14.91 -28.82 -9.14
C ARG A 268 -13.76 -29.72 -8.68
N THR A 269 -12.57 -29.48 -9.21
CA THR A 269 -11.41 -30.37 -9.06
C THR A 269 -10.34 -29.81 -8.11
N TYR A 270 -10.61 -28.73 -7.38
CA TYR A 270 -9.64 -28.13 -6.44
C TYR A 270 -9.19 -29.13 -5.39
N TYR A 271 -10.12 -29.82 -4.74
CA TYR A 271 -9.80 -30.87 -3.77
C TYR A 271 -8.85 -31.92 -4.35
N GLN A 272 -9.20 -32.51 -5.51
CA GLN A 272 -8.39 -33.55 -6.16
C GLN A 272 -7.01 -33.02 -6.57
N TRP A 273 -6.92 -31.75 -6.96
CA TRP A 273 -5.64 -31.11 -7.24
C TRP A 273 -4.76 -31.10 -5.99
N PHE A 274 -5.22 -30.51 -4.89
CA PHE A 274 -4.44 -30.46 -3.66
C PHE A 274 -4.11 -31.86 -3.11
N GLN A 275 -5.01 -32.85 -3.23
CA GLN A 275 -4.71 -34.24 -2.84
C GLN A 275 -3.61 -34.89 -3.71
N ASN A 276 -3.42 -34.46 -4.96
CA ASN A 276 -2.40 -35.00 -5.85
C ASN A 276 -1.05 -34.28 -5.71
N TYR A 277 -1.06 -33.00 -5.33
CA TYR A 277 0.11 -32.13 -5.42
C TYR A 277 0.60 -31.59 -4.06
N SER A 278 -0.22 -31.56 -3.00
CA SER A 278 0.16 -31.00 -1.69
C SER A 278 -0.64 -31.59 -0.52
N TYR A 279 -0.76 -32.93 -0.48
CA TYR A 279 -1.66 -33.65 0.42
C TYR A 279 -1.33 -33.55 1.93
N THR A 280 -0.15 -33.05 2.30
CA THR A 280 0.21 -32.77 3.71
C THR A 280 0.04 -31.30 4.09
N GLN A 281 -0.24 -30.43 3.13
CA GLN A 281 -0.36 -28.99 3.28
C GLN A 281 -1.83 -28.54 3.21
N PRO A 282 -2.17 -27.37 3.78
CA PRO A 282 -3.54 -26.87 3.71
C PRO A 282 -3.85 -26.34 2.31
N GLU A 283 -5.12 -26.38 1.93
CA GLU A 283 -5.56 -25.95 0.61
C GLU A 283 -5.63 -24.42 0.54
N TYR A 284 -4.74 -23.84 -0.27
CA TYR A 284 -4.56 -22.41 -0.39
C TYR A 284 -4.85 -21.92 -1.81
N LEU A 285 -5.88 -21.08 -1.95
CA LEU A 285 -6.10 -20.28 -3.14
C LEU A 285 -5.45 -18.90 -2.94
N ALA A 286 -4.27 -18.71 -3.53
CA ALA A 286 -3.41 -17.56 -3.30
C ALA A 286 -3.85 -16.31 -4.06
N GLU A 287 -4.38 -16.49 -5.27
CA GLU A 287 -5.17 -15.49 -5.97
C GLU A 287 -6.44 -16.14 -6.49
N PHE A 288 -7.58 -15.75 -5.95
CA PHE A 288 -8.88 -16.13 -6.50
C PHE A 288 -9.62 -14.91 -7.00
N GLU A 289 -10.25 -15.04 -8.16
CA GLU A 289 -10.93 -13.95 -8.87
C GLU A 289 -11.87 -13.12 -7.97
N GLY A 290 -11.51 -11.85 -7.80
CA GLY A 290 -12.35 -10.80 -7.25
C GLY A 290 -12.96 -9.90 -8.33
N GLY A 291 -12.49 -10.02 -9.57
CA GLY A 291 -12.89 -9.26 -10.76
C GLY A 291 -11.86 -9.45 -11.88
N TRP A 292 -11.74 -8.49 -12.80
CA TRP A 292 -10.84 -8.57 -13.96
C TRP A 292 -10.33 -7.19 -14.40
N PHE A 293 -9.07 -7.08 -14.84
CA PHE A 293 -8.50 -5.83 -15.36
C PHE A 293 -9.09 -5.45 -16.74
N GLN A 294 -9.06 -4.17 -17.11
CA GLN A 294 -9.56 -3.70 -18.42
C GLN A 294 -8.44 -3.07 -19.27
N PRO A 295 -8.26 -3.48 -20.54
CA PRO A 295 -7.23 -2.93 -21.41
C PRO A 295 -7.62 -1.58 -22.02
N TRP A 296 -6.64 -0.88 -22.59
CA TRP A 296 -6.89 0.24 -23.51
C TRP A 296 -7.82 -0.19 -24.65
N GLY A 297 -8.76 0.67 -25.03
CA GLY A 297 -9.81 0.31 -26.01
C GLY A 297 -10.85 -0.70 -25.49
N GLY A 298 -10.75 -1.11 -24.23
CA GLY A 298 -11.69 -2.02 -23.56
C GLY A 298 -12.93 -1.30 -23.02
N SER A 299 -13.43 -1.73 -21.85
CA SER A 299 -14.60 -1.15 -21.19
C SER A 299 -14.25 -0.40 -19.91
N PHE A 300 -15.05 0.60 -19.56
CA PHE A 300 -14.98 1.21 -18.23
C PHE A 300 -15.58 0.25 -17.18
N TYR A 301 -14.95 0.12 -16.01
CA TYR A 301 -15.30 -0.93 -15.02
C TYR A 301 -16.76 -0.89 -14.57
N ASP A 302 -17.37 0.29 -14.42
CA ASP A 302 -18.79 0.38 -14.04
C ASP A 302 -19.76 -0.15 -15.11
N SER A 303 -19.27 -0.37 -16.34
CA SER A 303 -20.04 -1.04 -17.40
C SER A 303 -19.91 -2.57 -17.36
N CYS A 304 -19.06 -3.12 -16.48
CA CYS A 304 -18.80 -4.57 -16.39
C CYS A 304 -19.79 -5.30 -15.48
N ALA A 305 -21.06 -5.34 -15.87
CA ALA A 305 -22.14 -5.93 -15.07
C ALA A 305 -21.90 -7.38 -14.63
N SER A 306 -21.22 -8.20 -15.45
CA SER A 306 -20.92 -9.59 -15.08
C SER A 306 -19.88 -9.67 -13.96
N GLU A 307 -18.80 -8.89 -14.08
CA GLU A 307 -17.76 -8.75 -13.08
C GLU A 307 -18.35 -8.22 -11.78
N LEU A 308 -19.25 -7.26 -11.81
CA LEU A 308 -19.84 -6.66 -10.61
C LEU A 308 -20.86 -7.55 -9.87
N SER A 309 -21.20 -8.73 -10.41
CA SER A 309 -22.27 -9.58 -9.88
C SER A 309 -21.95 -10.15 -8.48
N PRO A 310 -22.85 -10.00 -7.49
CA PRO A 310 -22.71 -10.69 -6.20
C PRO A 310 -22.93 -12.20 -6.32
N GLU A 311 -23.62 -12.68 -7.36
CA GLU A 311 -23.83 -14.12 -7.61
C GLU A 311 -22.50 -14.87 -7.81
N PHE A 312 -21.49 -14.18 -8.34
CA PHE A 312 -20.15 -14.74 -8.49
C PHE A 312 -19.56 -15.11 -7.13
N ALA A 313 -19.56 -14.16 -6.18
CA ALA A 313 -19.08 -14.40 -4.83
C ALA A 313 -19.89 -15.51 -4.14
N ASP A 314 -21.20 -15.56 -4.35
CA ASP A 314 -22.05 -16.59 -3.75
C ASP A 314 -21.69 -18.00 -4.24
N VAL A 315 -21.63 -18.21 -5.56
CA VAL A 315 -21.40 -19.54 -6.14
C VAL A 315 -19.94 -19.97 -6.02
N TYR A 316 -18.99 -19.11 -6.39
CA TYR A 316 -17.59 -19.51 -6.49
C TYR A 316 -16.90 -19.59 -5.14
N TYR A 317 -17.16 -18.66 -4.21
CA TYR A 317 -16.47 -18.69 -2.93
C TYR A 317 -17.02 -19.81 -2.04
N LYS A 318 -18.31 -20.15 -2.13
CA LYS A 318 -18.88 -21.35 -1.48
C LYS A 318 -18.36 -22.64 -2.09
N ASN A 319 -18.20 -22.71 -3.42
CA ASN A 319 -17.53 -23.84 -4.08
C ASN A 319 -16.11 -24.09 -3.56
N ASN A 320 -15.37 -23.01 -3.26
CA ASN A 320 -14.03 -23.13 -2.70
C ASN A 320 -14.08 -23.74 -1.28
N ILE A 321 -15.02 -23.29 -0.44
CA ILE A 321 -15.28 -23.93 0.86
C ILE A 321 -15.67 -25.40 0.68
N GLY A 322 -16.60 -25.71 -0.23
CA GLY A 322 -17.01 -27.09 -0.54
C GLY A 322 -15.87 -27.95 -1.07
N SER A 323 -14.86 -27.33 -1.68
CA SER A 323 -13.64 -27.98 -2.11
C SER A 323 -12.60 -28.17 -1.00
N ARG A 324 -12.88 -27.74 0.24
CA ARG A 324 -12.00 -27.80 1.43
C ARG A 324 -10.89 -26.75 1.48
N VAL A 325 -11.05 -25.65 0.76
CA VAL A 325 -10.12 -24.50 0.86
C VAL A 325 -10.24 -23.85 2.24
N THR A 326 -9.11 -23.69 2.93
CA THR A 326 -9.03 -23.03 4.26
C THR A 326 -8.13 -21.80 4.26
N LEU A 327 -7.37 -21.56 3.20
CA LEU A 327 -6.73 -20.29 2.93
C LEU A 327 -7.26 -19.74 1.61
N HIS A 328 -7.94 -18.60 1.67
CA HIS A 328 -8.63 -18.01 0.53
C HIS A 328 -8.30 -16.53 0.44
N ASN A 329 -7.60 -16.14 -0.62
CA ASN A 329 -7.29 -14.74 -0.92
C ASN A 329 -8.02 -14.25 -2.17
N ILE A 330 -8.72 -13.13 -2.06
CA ILE A 330 -9.51 -12.54 -3.16
C ILE A 330 -8.68 -11.45 -3.86
N TYR A 331 -8.29 -11.73 -5.11
CA TYR A 331 -7.53 -10.85 -5.98
C TYR A 331 -8.42 -10.23 -7.08
N MET A 332 -8.66 -8.92 -7.11
CA MET A 332 -8.44 -7.93 -6.06
C MET A 332 -9.62 -7.86 -5.10
N THR A 333 -9.39 -7.49 -3.84
CA THR A 333 -10.47 -7.03 -2.97
C THR A 333 -10.64 -5.51 -3.06
N PHE A 334 -9.52 -4.77 -3.11
CA PHE A 334 -9.46 -3.37 -3.47
C PHE A 334 -8.32 -3.17 -4.47
N GLY A 335 -8.64 -2.70 -5.68
CA GLY A 335 -7.66 -2.53 -6.73
C GLY A 335 -6.90 -1.19 -6.69
N GLY A 336 -7.61 -0.06 -6.56
CA GLY A 336 -7.01 1.29 -6.51
C GLY A 336 -6.68 1.88 -7.88
N THR A 337 -5.69 2.79 -7.94
CA THR A 337 -5.33 3.55 -9.15
C THR A 337 -3.88 3.29 -9.58
N ASN A 338 -3.65 3.06 -10.87
CA ASN A 338 -2.32 3.06 -11.48
C ASN A 338 -1.83 4.50 -11.71
N TRP A 339 -1.68 5.28 -10.65
CA TRP A 339 -1.17 6.65 -10.72
C TRP A 339 0.32 6.67 -11.08
N GLY A 340 0.83 7.82 -11.51
CA GLY A 340 2.27 8.02 -11.74
C GLY A 340 2.87 6.99 -12.69
N HIS A 341 2.22 6.72 -13.83
CA HIS A 341 2.71 5.80 -14.87
C HIS A 341 3.04 4.37 -14.41
N SER A 342 2.46 3.92 -13.30
CA SER A 342 2.71 2.59 -12.70
C SER A 342 2.06 1.43 -13.45
N ALA A 343 1.10 1.67 -14.34
CA ALA A 343 0.45 0.64 -15.14
C ALA A 343 1.43 -0.06 -16.09
N ALA A 344 1.23 -1.35 -16.35
CA ALA A 344 1.72 -1.97 -17.58
C ALA A 344 0.80 -1.60 -18.76
N PRO A 345 1.26 -1.69 -20.01
CA PRO A 345 0.45 -1.36 -21.19
C PRO A 345 -0.86 -2.16 -21.34
N VAL A 346 -1.03 -3.27 -20.63
CA VAL A 346 -2.25 -4.10 -20.68
C VAL A 346 -3.44 -3.51 -19.91
N VAL A 347 -3.25 -2.41 -19.17
CA VAL A 347 -4.28 -1.75 -18.37
C VAL A 347 -4.11 -0.22 -18.44
N TYR A 348 -5.21 0.52 -18.32
CA TYR A 348 -5.18 1.99 -18.25
C TYR A 348 -5.05 2.49 -16.79
N THR A 349 -5.28 3.79 -16.55
CA THR A 349 -5.05 4.42 -15.24
C THR A 349 -5.86 3.78 -14.11
N SER A 350 -7.16 3.53 -14.29
CA SER A 350 -7.96 2.85 -13.26
C SER A 350 -7.55 1.40 -13.09
N TYR A 351 -7.40 0.97 -11.84
CA TYR A 351 -7.33 -0.43 -11.45
C TYR A 351 -8.49 -0.80 -10.52
N ASP A 352 -9.68 -0.25 -10.74
CA ASP A 352 -10.90 -0.61 -10.00
C ASP A 352 -11.16 -2.12 -9.99
N TYR A 353 -10.78 -2.79 -11.08
CA TYR A 353 -10.79 -4.24 -11.25
C TYR A 353 -12.19 -4.87 -11.25
N GLY A 354 -13.28 -4.09 -11.11
CA GLY A 354 -14.58 -4.65 -10.78
C GLY A 354 -14.58 -5.33 -9.40
N SER A 355 -13.62 -4.98 -8.54
CA SER A 355 -13.38 -5.62 -7.25
C SER A 355 -14.50 -5.33 -6.23
N PRO A 356 -14.61 -6.11 -5.12
CA PRO A 356 -15.58 -5.88 -4.05
C PRO A 356 -15.61 -4.45 -3.49
N LEU A 357 -14.45 -3.79 -3.39
CA LEU A 357 -14.35 -2.35 -3.12
C LEU A 357 -14.03 -1.60 -4.41
N ARG A 358 -14.77 -0.54 -4.69
CA ARG A 358 -14.49 0.36 -5.81
C ARG A 358 -13.14 1.05 -5.64
N GLU A 359 -12.54 1.56 -6.72
CA GLU A 359 -11.34 2.42 -6.71
C GLU A 359 -11.46 3.62 -5.75
N THR A 360 -12.66 4.15 -5.59
CA THR A 360 -13.03 5.23 -4.64
C THR A 360 -13.24 4.77 -3.20
N ARG A 361 -13.03 3.48 -2.91
CA ARG A 361 -13.21 2.79 -1.62
C ARG A 361 -14.68 2.54 -1.22
N GLU A 362 -15.62 2.69 -2.15
CA GLU A 362 -17.04 2.40 -1.94
C GLU A 362 -17.30 0.87 -1.88
N ILE A 363 -18.14 0.43 -0.93
CA ILE A 363 -18.59 -0.96 -0.77
C ILE A 363 -19.62 -1.30 -1.85
N ARG A 364 -19.33 -2.33 -2.66
CA ARG A 364 -20.29 -2.92 -3.62
C ARG A 364 -21.06 -4.09 -3.02
N ASP A 365 -22.18 -4.45 -3.63
CA ASP A 365 -22.98 -5.60 -3.19
C ASP A 365 -22.21 -6.93 -3.24
N LYS A 366 -21.22 -7.04 -4.14
CA LYS A 366 -20.28 -8.16 -4.14
C LYS A 366 -19.58 -8.31 -2.79
N LEU A 367 -19.05 -7.23 -2.19
CA LEU A 367 -18.43 -7.29 -0.86
C LEU A 367 -19.44 -7.67 0.23
N LYS A 368 -20.67 -7.15 0.14
CA LYS A 368 -21.74 -7.51 1.09
C LYS A 368 -22.07 -9.00 1.02
N GLN A 369 -22.06 -9.61 -0.17
CA GLN A 369 -22.20 -11.06 -0.32
C GLN A 369 -20.97 -11.81 0.21
N THR A 370 -19.76 -11.33 -0.09
CA THR A 370 -18.50 -11.91 0.44
C THR A 370 -18.47 -11.89 1.98
N LYS A 371 -19.00 -10.84 2.62
CA LYS A 371 -19.10 -10.73 4.09
C LYS A 371 -19.85 -11.90 4.71
N LEU A 372 -20.90 -12.39 4.06
CA LEU A 372 -21.70 -13.49 4.61
C LEU A 372 -20.85 -14.74 4.83
N LEU A 373 -19.95 -15.03 3.88
CA LEU A 373 -18.99 -16.13 4.00
C LEU A 373 -17.89 -15.82 5.03
N GLY A 374 -17.36 -14.59 5.03
CA GLY A 374 -16.31 -14.20 5.98
C GLY A 374 -16.76 -14.28 7.45
N LEU A 375 -18.01 -13.91 7.74
CA LEU A 375 -18.59 -14.05 9.09
C LEU A 375 -18.88 -15.53 9.45
N PHE A 376 -19.29 -16.33 8.47
CA PHE A 376 -19.52 -17.77 8.67
C PHE A 376 -18.22 -18.52 8.98
N THR A 377 -17.17 -18.32 8.16
CA THR A 377 -15.89 -19.02 8.32
C THR A 377 -15.15 -18.61 9.59
N ARG A 378 -15.32 -17.36 10.05
CA ARG A 378 -14.77 -16.85 11.32
C ARG A 378 -15.17 -17.69 12.53
N VAL A 379 -16.44 -18.10 12.63
CA VAL A 379 -16.98 -18.80 13.82
C VAL A 379 -17.08 -20.32 13.65
N SER A 380 -17.01 -20.81 12.41
CA SER A 380 -17.16 -22.24 12.08
C SER A 380 -15.86 -23.04 12.28
N LYS A 381 -15.40 -23.16 13.54
CA LYS A 381 -14.13 -23.85 13.88
C LYS A 381 -14.07 -25.29 13.38
N ASP A 382 -15.20 -26.00 13.36
CA ASP A 382 -15.27 -27.39 12.87
C ASP A 382 -14.93 -27.51 11.37
N LEU A 383 -15.07 -26.44 10.58
CA LEU A 383 -14.70 -26.43 9.16
C LEU A 383 -13.19 -26.58 8.95
N LEU A 384 -12.38 -26.16 9.93
CA LEU A 384 -10.91 -26.07 9.85
C LEU A 384 -10.21 -27.43 9.87
N LYS A 385 -10.95 -28.50 10.15
CA LYS A 385 -10.45 -29.88 10.17
C LYS A 385 -11.47 -30.81 9.52
N THR A 386 -11.63 -30.71 8.22
CA THR A 386 -12.59 -31.54 7.48
C THR A 386 -11.92 -32.48 6.49
N TYR A 387 -12.59 -33.57 6.13
CA TYR A 387 -12.31 -34.37 4.92
C TYR A 387 -13.54 -34.38 4.02
N MET A 388 -13.35 -34.65 2.73
CA MET A 388 -14.46 -34.78 1.79
C MET A 388 -15.02 -36.21 1.85
N GLU A 389 -16.23 -36.37 2.38
CA GLU A 389 -16.96 -37.66 2.37
C GLU A 389 -17.31 -38.08 0.95
N GLY A 390 -17.69 -37.10 0.14
CA GLY A 390 -17.90 -37.25 -1.29
C GLY A 390 -18.46 -36.00 -1.91
N ASN A 391 -18.68 -36.05 -3.21
CA ASN A 391 -19.31 -34.99 -3.97
C ASN A 391 -20.09 -35.58 -5.16
N GLY A 392 -21.01 -34.81 -5.73
CA GLY A 392 -21.82 -35.27 -6.86
C GLY A 392 -23.28 -34.86 -6.75
N THR A 393 -24.09 -35.38 -7.67
CA THR A 393 -25.52 -35.08 -7.78
C THR A 393 -26.41 -36.10 -7.06
N SER A 394 -25.83 -37.18 -6.52
CA SER A 394 -26.58 -38.26 -5.84
C SER A 394 -27.01 -37.94 -4.41
N TYR A 395 -26.58 -36.80 -3.87
CA TYR A 395 -26.97 -36.35 -2.53
C TYR A 395 -28.38 -35.75 -2.51
N THR A 396 -28.91 -35.35 -3.66
CA THR A 396 -30.17 -34.62 -3.78
C THR A 396 -31.23 -35.42 -4.53
N SER A 397 -32.49 -35.05 -4.36
CA SER A 397 -33.61 -35.60 -5.14
C SER A 397 -33.65 -35.13 -6.60
N ASP A 398 -32.79 -34.18 -6.97
CA ASP A 398 -32.72 -33.55 -8.29
C ASP A 398 -31.25 -33.53 -8.74
N ASP A 399 -30.97 -34.10 -9.92
CA ASP A 399 -29.62 -34.26 -10.47
C ASP A 399 -29.06 -32.98 -11.10
N SER A 400 -29.87 -31.93 -11.20
CA SER A 400 -29.45 -30.58 -11.54
C SER A 400 -28.75 -29.87 -10.39
N ILE A 401 -28.65 -30.48 -9.20
CA ILE A 401 -27.92 -29.94 -8.05
C ILE A 401 -26.66 -30.76 -7.78
N TYR A 402 -25.53 -30.09 -7.63
CA TYR A 402 -24.25 -30.68 -7.23
C TYR A 402 -23.98 -30.36 -5.77
N THR A 403 -23.51 -31.36 -5.01
CA THR A 403 -23.22 -31.24 -3.59
C THR A 403 -21.76 -31.62 -3.30
N TRP A 404 -21.09 -30.86 -2.42
CA TRP A 404 -19.90 -31.30 -1.69
C TRP A 404 -20.29 -31.62 -0.25
N ALA A 405 -19.92 -32.82 0.23
CA ALA A 405 -20.15 -33.22 1.61
C ALA A 405 -18.80 -33.29 2.35
N LEU A 406 -18.60 -32.38 3.29
CA LEU A 406 -17.43 -32.34 4.16
C LEU A 406 -17.80 -32.78 5.57
N ARG A 407 -16.87 -33.45 6.25
CA ARG A 407 -17.05 -33.94 7.63
C ARG A 407 -15.84 -33.65 8.48
N ASN A 408 -16.07 -33.19 9.70
CA ASN A 408 -15.05 -33.11 10.73
C ASN A 408 -14.89 -34.48 11.41
N PRO A 409 -13.70 -35.09 11.41
CA PRO A 409 -13.49 -36.42 11.97
C PRO A 409 -13.50 -36.47 13.50
N ASP A 410 -13.42 -35.32 14.18
CA ASP A 410 -13.40 -35.24 15.64
C ASP A 410 -14.80 -34.97 16.21
N SER A 411 -15.55 -34.04 15.60
CA SER A 411 -16.86 -33.60 16.10
C SER A 411 -18.06 -34.19 15.35
N ASP A 412 -17.83 -34.87 14.23
CA ASP A 412 -18.86 -35.34 13.29
C ASP A 412 -19.69 -34.22 12.63
N ALA A 413 -19.30 -32.95 12.84
CA ALA A 413 -19.89 -31.79 12.18
C ALA A 413 -19.77 -31.91 10.67
N GLY A 414 -20.90 -31.70 9.97
CA GLY A 414 -21.00 -31.85 8.52
C GLY A 414 -21.31 -30.52 7.82
N PHE A 415 -20.76 -30.35 6.63
CA PHE A 415 -20.97 -29.19 5.78
C PHE A 415 -21.31 -29.65 4.36
N TYR A 416 -22.54 -29.41 3.95
CA TYR A 416 -23.07 -29.74 2.62
C TYR A 416 -23.18 -28.46 1.81
N VAL A 417 -22.22 -28.24 0.91
CA VAL A 417 -22.28 -27.11 -0.02
C VAL A 417 -23.04 -27.55 -1.26
N VAL A 418 -24.10 -26.82 -1.61
CA VAL A 418 -24.98 -27.13 -2.75
C VAL A 418 -24.97 -26.00 -3.77
N ALA A 419 -24.96 -26.32 -5.06
CA ALA A 419 -25.08 -25.38 -6.17
C ALA A 419 -25.67 -26.07 -7.39
N HIS A 420 -26.21 -25.33 -8.37
CA HIS A 420 -26.61 -25.94 -9.64
C HIS A 420 -25.43 -26.66 -10.31
N ASN A 421 -25.72 -27.86 -10.82
CA ASN A 421 -24.79 -28.70 -11.56
C ASN A 421 -24.30 -27.98 -12.84
N THR A 422 -25.20 -27.25 -13.49
CA THR A 422 -24.85 -26.24 -14.50
C THR A 422 -24.71 -24.89 -13.81
N SER A 423 -23.49 -24.45 -13.53
CA SER A 423 -23.21 -23.25 -12.71
C SER A 423 -23.73 -21.93 -13.29
N SER A 424 -24.01 -21.88 -14.60
CA SER A 424 -24.62 -20.72 -15.25
C SER A 424 -26.15 -20.69 -15.16
N SER A 425 -26.79 -21.74 -14.61
CA SER A 425 -28.25 -21.89 -14.51
C SER A 425 -28.92 -20.70 -13.84
N ARG A 426 -30.10 -20.33 -14.36
CA ARG A 426 -30.97 -19.28 -13.82
C ARG A 426 -32.26 -19.84 -13.21
N GLU A 427 -32.42 -21.16 -13.25
CA GLU A 427 -33.63 -21.81 -12.76
C GLU A 427 -33.71 -21.73 -11.24
N VAL A 428 -34.94 -21.57 -10.74
CA VAL A 428 -35.25 -21.79 -9.33
C VAL A 428 -35.53 -23.29 -9.17
N THR A 429 -34.80 -23.96 -8.29
CA THR A 429 -34.89 -25.42 -8.11
C THR A 429 -35.17 -25.75 -6.66
N THR A 430 -36.28 -26.45 -6.40
CA THR A 430 -36.61 -27.02 -5.09
C THR A 430 -36.27 -28.50 -5.06
N PHE A 431 -35.55 -28.95 -4.04
CA PHE A 431 -35.10 -30.33 -3.89
C PHE A 431 -35.05 -30.76 -2.42
N SER A 432 -34.84 -32.06 -2.21
CA SER A 432 -34.51 -32.62 -0.91
C SER A 432 -33.04 -33.03 -0.86
N LEU A 433 -32.38 -32.86 0.28
CA LEU A 433 -30.97 -33.22 0.50
C LEU A 433 -30.87 -34.38 1.49
N ASN A 434 -30.15 -35.43 1.09
CA ASN A 434 -29.79 -36.54 1.96
C ASN A 434 -28.52 -36.18 2.75
N ILE A 435 -28.65 -36.17 4.07
CA ILE A 435 -27.58 -35.84 5.00
C ILE A 435 -27.34 -36.98 5.99
N THR A 436 -26.15 -36.98 6.59
CA THR A 436 -25.79 -37.86 7.70
C THR A 436 -25.51 -37.00 8.93
N THR A 437 -26.12 -37.38 10.04
CA THR A 437 -25.98 -36.72 11.35
C THR A 437 -25.65 -37.74 12.43
N SER A 438 -25.30 -37.26 13.62
CA SER A 438 -25.16 -38.11 14.81
C SER A 438 -26.43 -38.89 15.19
N ALA A 439 -27.61 -38.44 14.75
CA ALA A 439 -28.89 -39.14 14.92
C ALA A 439 -29.20 -40.15 13.81
N GLY A 440 -28.28 -40.31 12.84
CA GLY A 440 -28.40 -41.19 11.68
C GLY A 440 -28.63 -40.44 10.37
N ALA A 441 -28.82 -41.20 9.29
CA ALA A 441 -29.11 -40.68 7.96
C ALA A 441 -30.55 -40.12 7.90
N MET A 442 -30.70 -38.96 7.27
CA MET A 442 -32.00 -38.29 7.14
C MET A 442 -32.08 -37.45 5.86
N THR A 443 -33.29 -37.02 5.51
CA THR A 443 -33.54 -36.19 4.33
C THR A 443 -34.17 -34.88 4.77
N ILE A 444 -33.58 -33.75 4.36
CA ILE A 444 -34.19 -32.43 4.56
C ILE A 444 -34.98 -32.08 3.29
N PRO A 445 -36.31 -31.91 3.37
CA PRO A 445 -37.14 -31.51 2.22
C PRO A 445 -37.11 -30.00 1.98
N ASP A 446 -37.72 -29.57 0.86
CA ASP A 446 -38.05 -28.16 0.56
C ASP A 446 -36.85 -27.18 0.56
N ILE A 447 -35.65 -27.64 0.20
CA ILE A 447 -34.49 -26.74 -0.02
C ILE A 447 -34.63 -26.10 -1.39
N GLU A 448 -34.51 -24.78 -1.47
CA GLU A 448 -34.60 -24.02 -2.73
C GLU A 448 -33.27 -23.35 -3.06
N LEU A 449 -32.86 -23.41 -4.32
CA LEU A 449 -31.79 -22.58 -4.88
C LEU A 449 -32.36 -21.72 -6.00
N ASP A 450 -32.19 -20.41 -5.88
CA ASP A 450 -32.41 -19.47 -6.98
C ASP A 450 -31.33 -19.65 -8.05
N GLY A 451 -31.57 -19.10 -9.23
CA GLY A 451 -30.59 -19.05 -10.31
C GLY A 451 -29.25 -18.46 -9.84
N ARG A 452 -28.15 -19.19 -10.05
CA ARG A 452 -26.79 -18.83 -9.59
C ARG A 452 -26.73 -18.51 -8.09
N GLN A 453 -27.38 -19.34 -7.29
CA GLN A 453 -27.23 -19.38 -5.84
C GLN A 453 -26.45 -20.63 -5.41
N SER A 454 -25.70 -20.52 -4.31
CA SER A 454 -25.18 -21.66 -3.57
C SER A 454 -25.53 -21.55 -2.09
N LYS A 455 -25.66 -22.69 -1.39
CA LYS A 455 -25.93 -22.72 0.05
C LYS A 455 -24.96 -23.64 0.80
N ILE A 456 -24.62 -23.28 2.03
CA ILE A 456 -23.91 -24.16 2.97
C ILE A 456 -24.91 -24.65 4.03
N ILE A 457 -25.24 -25.94 3.96
CA ILE A 457 -26.13 -26.64 4.90
C ILE A 457 -25.25 -27.32 5.94
N VAL A 458 -25.58 -27.15 7.21
CA VAL A 458 -24.76 -27.67 8.32
C VAL A 458 -25.48 -28.78 9.08
N THR A 459 -24.71 -29.74 9.59
CA THR A 459 -25.17 -30.81 10.49
C THR A 459 -24.24 -30.94 11.68
N ASP A 460 -24.78 -31.33 12.85
CA ASP A 460 -24.00 -31.48 14.08
C ASP A 460 -23.14 -30.23 14.39
N TYR A 461 -23.71 -29.05 14.14
CA TYR A 461 -23.00 -27.77 14.17
C TYR A 461 -23.04 -27.17 15.57
N SER A 462 -21.87 -26.96 16.16
CA SER A 462 -21.73 -26.37 17.50
C SER A 462 -21.96 -24.85 17.46
N ILE A 463 -22.83 -24.33 18.34
CA ILE A 463 -23.16 -22.90 18.43
C ILE A 463 -22.60 -22.27 19.72
N GLY A 464 -22.38 -23.06 20.76
CA GLY A 464 -21.93 -22.52 22.05
C GLY A 464 -21.44 -23.62 22.96
N SER A 465 -21.34 -23.33 24.26
CA SER A 465 -20.94 -24.33 25.25
C SER A 465 -22.01 -25.40 25.49
N GLU A 466 -23.29 -25.07 25.26
CA GLU A 466 -24.42 -25.94 25.60
C GLU A 466 -25.43 -26.15 24.45
N SER A 467 -25.35 -25.38 23.36
CA SER A 467 -26.27 -25.47 22.23
C SER A 467 -25.59 -25.96 20.94
N SER A 468 -26.27 -26.84 20.21
CA SER A 468 -25.86 -27.28 18.87
C SER A 468 -27.06 -27.56 17.97
N LEU A 469 -26.84 -27.51 16.66
CA LEU A 469 -27.82 -27.89 15.65
C LEU A 469 -27.59 -29.35 15.26
N LEU A 470 -28.65 -30.14 15.24
CA LEU A 470 -28.61 -31.42 14.55
C LEU A 470 -28.48 -31.18 13.04
N TYR A 471 -29.26 -30.24 12.51
CA TYR A 471 -29.08 -29.68 11.17
C TYR A 471 -29.73 -28.30 11.00
N SER A 472 -29.33 -27.58 9.96
CA SER A 472 -30.05 -26.42 9.43
C SER A 472 -29.98 -26.36 7.90
N SER A 473 -31.13 -26.21 7.23
CA SER A 473 -31.21 -25.86 5.80
C SER A 473 -31.09 -24.36 5.53
N ALA A 474 -31.31 -23.53 6.56
CA ALA A 474 -30.99 -22.11 6.49
C ALA A 474 -29.49 -21.90 6.66
N GLU A 475 -28.92 -20.93 5.95
CA GLU A 475 -27.49 -20.67 6.03
C GLU A 475 -27.15 -19.96 7.34
N VAL A 476 -26.20 -20.50 8.08
CA VAL A 476 -25.62 -19.84 9.26
C VAL A 476 -24.79 -18.66 8.77
N LEU A 477 -25.17 -17.45 9.14
CA LEU A 477 -24.35 -16.25 8.91
C LEU A 477 -23.23 -16.17 9.94
N THR A 478 -23.59 -16.28 11.21
CA THR A 478 -22.67 -16.29 12.35
C THR A 478 -23.38 -16.76 13.60
N TYR A 479 -22.65 -16.91 14.70
CA TYR A 479 -23.20 -17.06 16.04
C TYR A 479 -22.33 -16.34 17.06
N ALA A 480 -22.95 -15.98 18.18
CA ALA A 480 -22.29 -15.35 19.32
C ALA A 480 -22.67 -16.05 20.63
N THR A 481 -21.74 -16.09 21.58
CA THR A 481 -21.96 -16.61 22.94
C THR A 481 -21.84 -15.45 23.92
N LEU A 482 -22.96 -14.77 24.17
CA LEU A 482 -23.02 -13.54 24.97
C LEU A 482 -23.65 -13.85 26.34
N ASP A 483 -24.67 -13.10 26.76
CA ASP A 483 -25.54 -13.50 27.88
C ASP A 483 -26.33 -14.79 27.58
N VAL A 484 -26.59 -15.03 26.30
CA VAL A 484 -27.17 -16.25 25.75
C VAL A 484 -26.44 -16.65 24.48
N ASP A 485 -26.65 -17.89 24.04
CA ASP A 485 -26.26 -18.30 22.69
C ASP A 485 -27.18 -17.59 21.67
N VAL A 486 -26.58 -16.85 20.74
CA VAL A 486 -27.27 -16.15 19.66
C VAL A 486 -26.87 -16.74 18.32
N LEU A 487 -27.86 -17.14 17.52
CA LEU A 487 -27.65 -17.72 16.20
C LEU A 487 -28.26 -16.83 15.13
N VAL A 488 -27.52 -16.56 14.05
CA VAL A 488 -27.99 -15.71 12.95
C VAL A 488 -28.06 -16.53 11.67
N PHE A 489 -29.26 -16.67 11.14
CA PHE A 489 -29.53 -17.31 9.86
C PHE A 489 -29.87 -16.28 8.79
N TYR A 490 -29.61 -16.63 7.52
CA TYR A 490 -30.13 -15.88 6.41
C TYR A 490 -30.60 -16.76 5.24
N LEU A 491 -31.59 -16.25 4.51
CA LEU A 491 -32.14 -16.81 3.27
C LEU A 491 -32.59 -15.66 2.34
N ASN A 492 -32.92 -15.93 1.07
CA ASN A 492 -33.64 -14.92 0.28
C ASN A 492 -35.10 -14.83 0.79
N ALA A 493 -35.70 -13.64 0.76
CA ALA A 493 -37.10 -13.47 1.12
C ALA A 493 -37.99 -14.40 0.26
N GLY A 494 -38.93 -15.09 0.91
CA GLY A 494 -39.79 -16.10 0.28
C GLY A 494 -39.24 -17.53 0.33
N GLN A 495 -37.93 -17.74 0.54
CA GLN A 495 -37.37 -19.08 0.69
C GLN A 495 -37.76 -19.71 2.04
N LYS A 496 -37.82 -21.04 2.09
CA LYS A 496 -38.11 -21.80 3.30
C LYS A 496 -36.82 -22.23 4.00
N GLY A 497 -36.79 -22.10 5.32
CA GLY A 497 -35.73 -22.60 6.18
C GLY A 497 -36.26 -23.58 7.22
N ALA A 498 -35.45 -24.56 7.58
CA ALA A 498 -35.73 -25.50 8.66
C ALA A 498 -34.48 -25.82 9.46
N PHE A 499 -34.62 -25.95 10.78
CA PHE A 499 -33.53 -26.35 11.66
C PHE A 499 -34.05 -27.17 12.85
N VAL A 500 -33.16 -27.98 13.43
CA VAL A 500 -33.43 -28.80 14.62
C VAL A 500 -32.28 -28.58 15.61
N PHE A 501 -32.61 -28.24 16.85
CA PHE A 501 -31.62 -28.26 17.93
C PHE A 501 -31.32 -29.70 18.34
N LYS A 502 -30.04 -30.01 18.50
CA LYS A 502 -29.59 -31.30 18.98
C LYS A 502 -29.82 -31.39 20.49
N ASP A 503 -30.35 -32.52 20.94
CA ASP A 503 -30.60 -32.83 22.36
C ASP A 503 -31.48 -31.81 23.12
N ALA A 504 -32.31 -31.03 22.41
CA ALA A 504 -33.19 -30.04 23.01
C ALA A 504 -34.44 -30.67 23.68
N PRO A 505 -35.04 -30.00 24.69
CA PRO A 505 -36.28 -30.46 25.30
C PRO A 505 -37.45 -30.50 24.31
N ALA A 506 -38.27 -31.56 24.36
CA ALA A 506 -39.41 -31.81 23.45
C ALA A 506 -40.62 -30.85 23.57
N ASP A 507 -40.53 -29.76 24.36
CA ASP A 507 -41.56 -28.71 24.46
C ASP A 507 -40.89 -27.33 24.60
N LEU A 508 -39.83 -27.11 23.80
CA LEU A 508 -39.10 -25.84 23.81
C LEU A 508 -39.96 -24.74 23.17
N LYS A 509 -40.58 -23.94 24.05
CA LYS A 509 -41.42 -22.79 23.67
C LYS A 509 -40.58 -21.67 23.08
N TYR A 510 -41.17 -20.89 22.17
CA TYR A 510 -40.53 -19.72 21.57
C TYR A 510 -41.51 -18.56 21.39
N GLN A 511 -40.97 -17.36 21.24
CA GLN A 511 -41.70 -16.15 20.85
C GLN A 511 -41.00 -15.46 19.69
N THR A 512 -41.77 -15.05 18.68
CA THR A 512 -41.26 -14.43 17.46
C THR A 512 -41.57 -12.93 17.42
N TYR A 513 -40.61 -12.14 16.98
CA TYR A 513 -40.69 -10.69 16.83
C TYR A 513 -40.16 -10.30 15.44
N GLY A 514 -41.06 -10.04 14.49
CA GLY A 514 -40.71 -9.69 13.11
C GLY A 514 -41.68 -10.32 12.11
N ASN A 515 -41.25 -10.39 10.85
CA ASN A 515 -42.11 -10.77 9.73
C ASN A 515 -42.04 -12.25 9.35
N SER A 516 -41.03 -12.99 9.80
CA SER A 516 -40.93 -14.43 9.53
C SER A 516 -41.79 -15.23 10.51
N ASN A 517 -42.68 -16.08 10.01
CA ASN A 517 -43.54 -16.92 10.84
C ASN A 517 -42.89 -18.28 11.08
N LEU A 518 -42.46 -18.54 12.31
CA LEU A 518 -41.88 -19.82 12.71
C LEU A 518 -42.97 -20.81 13.14
N SER A 519 -42.86 -22.04 12.67
CA SER A 519 -43.70 -23.19 13.05
C SER A 519 -42.82 -24.29 13.65
N ALA A 520 -43.39 -25.11 14.54
CA ALA A 520 -42.70 -26.24 15.16
C ALA A 520 -43.44 -27.55 14.89
N LEU A 521 -42.71 -28.59 14.54
CA LEU A 521 -43.21 -29.95 14.30
C LEU A 521 -42.37 -30.95 15.11
N GLU A 522 -43.02 -31.71 15.98
CA GLU A 522 -42.38 -32.80 16.72
C GLU A 522 -42.03 -33.96 15.77
N THR A 523 -40.77 -34.40 15.81
CA THR A 523 -40.28 -35.55 15.06
C THR A 523 -39.61 -36.55 16.00
N SER A 524 -39.32 -37.75 15.52
CA SER A 524 -38.59 -38.74 16.31
C SER A 524 -37.15 -38.33 16.66
N GLN A 525 -36.61 -37.29 16.01
CA GLN A 525 -35.24 -36.79 16.17
C GLN A 525 -35.18 -35.43 16.88
N GLY A 526 -36.31 -34.95 17.41
CA GLY A 526 -36.46 -33.63 18.05
C GLY A 526 -37.47 -32.74 17.35
N THR A 527 -37.64 -31.52 17.86
CA THR A 527 -38.56 -30.52 17.30
C THR A 527 -37.92 -29.84 16.09
N GLN A 528 -38.56 -29.98 14.92
CA GLN A 528 -38.18 -29.23 13.72
C GLN A 528 -38.87 -27.87 13.72
N TYR A 529 -38.07 -26.82 13.63
CA TYR A 529 -38.56 -25.46 13.43
C TYR A 529 -38.48 -25.10 11.95
N SER A 530 -39.57 -24.60 11.37
CA SER A 530 -39.64 -24.25 9.94
C SER A 530 -40.31 -22.90 9.73
N TYR A 531 -39.82 -22.14 8.75
CA TYR A 531 -40.30 -20.80 8.45
C TYR A 531 -40.15 -20.46 6.96
N THR A 532 -40.91 -19.47 6.52
CA THR A 532 -40.66 -18.76 5.26
C THR A 532 -39.99 -17.43 5.60
N GLN A 533 -38.85 -17.13 4.99
CA GLN A 533 -38.07 -15.93 5.27
C GLN A 533 -38.86 -14.69 4.85
N GLY A 534 -39.21 -13.86 5.83
CA GLY A 534 -39.75 -12.52 5.59
C GLY A 534 -38.62 -11.48 5.44
N GLU A 535 -38.98 -10.30 4.94
CA GLU A 535 -38.07 -9.15 4.88
C GLU A 535 -37.79 -8.57 6.27
N GLY A 536 -36.57 -8.06 6.47
CA GLY A 536 -36.12 -7.41 7.68
C GLY A 536 -35.56 -8.38 8.73
N VAL A 537 -35.35 -7.86 9.93
CA VAL A 537 -34.90 -8.64 11.10
C VAL A 537 -36.11 -9.35 11.72
N THR A 538 -36.03 -10.65 11.90
CA THR A 538 -36.94 -11.40 12.78
C THR A 538 -36.16 -12.06 13.91
N ALA A 539 -36.46 -11.70 15.16
CA ALA A 539 -35.88 -12.32 16.35
C ALA A 539 -36.83 -13.40 16.90
N VAL A 540 -36.29 -14.57 17.26
CA VAL A 540 -37.01 -15.68 17.88
C VAL A 540 -36.33 -16.03 19.20
N LYS A 541 -37.02 -15.78 20.30
CA LYS A 541 -36.53 -16.06 21.65
C LYS A 541 -37.07 -17.39 22.13
N PHE A 542 -36.20 -18.36 22.39
CA PHE A 542 -36.55 -19.66 22.92
C PHE A 542 -36.55 -19.65 24.47
N SER A 543 -37.34 -20.54 25.06
CA SER A 543 -37.53 -20.64 26.51
C SER A 543 -36.31 -21.17 27.27
N ASN A 544 -35.33 -21.76 26.57
CA ASN A 544 -34.02 -22.10 27.09
C ASN A 544 -33.02 -20.92 27.04
N GLY A 545 -33.44 -19.74 26.56
CA GLY A 545 -32.61 -18.55 26.46
C GLY A 545 -32.02 -18.30 25.07
N VAL A 546 -31.90 -19.32 24.22
CA VAL A 546 -31.33 -19.17 22.87
C VAL A 546 -32.10 -18.12 22.07
N LEU A 547 -31.36 -17.22 21.43
CA LEU A 547 -31.92 -16.19 20.55
C LEU A 547 -31.55 -16.50 19.11
N VAL A 548 -32.53 -16.57 18.21
CA VAL A 548 -32.30 -16.80 16.79
C VAL A 548 -32.74 -15.57 16.00
N TYR A 549 -31.85 -15.02 15.19
CA TYR A 549 -32.15 -14.00 14.20
C TYR A 549 -32.31 -14.62 12.81
N LEU A 550 -33.42 -14.33 12.14
CA LEU A 550 -33.74 -14.76 10.77
C LEU A 550 -33.73 -13.53 9.87
N LEU A 551 -32.80 -13.48 8.92
CA LEU A 551 -32.57 -12.33 8.04
C LEU A 551 -32.85 -12.67 6.58
N ASP A 552 -33.50 -11.77 5.85
CA ASP A 552 -33.39 -11.82 4.39
C ASP A 552 -31.99 -11.38 3.94
N LYS A 553 -31.61 -11.69 2.70
CA LYS A 553 -30.28 -11.37 2.15
C LYS A 553 -29.92 -9.88 2.23
N GLU A 554 -30.85 -8.96 1.94
CA GLU A 554 -30.54 -7.52 1.98
C GLU A 554 -30.32 -7.03 3.41
N THR A 555 -31.08 -7.59 4.37
CA THR A 555 -30.84 -7.33 5.79
C THR A 555 -29.49 -7.92 6.25
N ALA A 556 -29.17 -9.15 5.83
CA ALA A 556 -27.88 -9.79 6.12
C ALA A 556 -26.69 -9.01 5.51
N TRP A 557 -26.88 -8.43 4.33
CA TRP A 557 -25.91 -7.54 3.71
C TRP A 557 -25.61 -6.27 4.52
N ASN A 558 -26.53 -5.81 5.38
CA ASN A 558 -26.35 -4.68 6.29
C ASN A 558 -26.20 -5.10 7.77
N PHE A 559 -25.96 -6.38 8.02
CA PHE A 559 -25.60 -6.91 9.34
C PHE A 559 -24.07 -6.92 9.53
N PHE A 560 -23.61 -6.64 10.75
CA PHE A 560 -22.21 -6.68 11.14
C PHE A 560 -22.05 -7.37 12.49
N ALA A 561 -20.95 -8.12 12.61
CA ALA A 561 -20.47 -8.68 13.88
C ALA A 561 -19.13 -8.02 14.24
N PRO A 562 -19.12 -6.73 14.66
CA PRO A 562 -17.88 -6.02 14.96
C PRO A 562 -17.17 -6.66 16.16
N PRO A 563 -15.88 -6.98 16.05
CA PRO A 563 -15.10 -7.48 17.17
C PRO A 563 -14.99 -6.43 18.27
N THR A 564 -15.01 -6.86 19.53
CA THR A 564 -14.70 -6.03 20.71
C THR A 564 -13.24 -6.17 21.15
N VAL A 565 -12.45 -6.94 20.39
CA VAL A 565 -11.02 -7.18 20.60
C VAL A 565 -10.22 -6.80 19.34
N SER A 566 -8.93 -6.50 19.52
CA SER A 566 -8.02 -6.17 18.41
C SER A 566 -7.38 -7.39 17.74
N SER A 567 -7.58 -8.60 18.28
CA SER A 567 -7.01 -9.84 17.73
C SER A 567 -7.56 -10.13 16.33
N PRO A 568 -6.75 -10.53 15.34
CA PRO A 568 -7.27 -10.94 14.04
C PRO A 568 -8.19 -12.17 14.10
N THR A 569 -7.95 -13.08 15.06
CA THR A 569 -8.88 -14.15 15.42
C THR A 569 -9.93 -13.63 16.39
N VAL A 570 -11.20 -13.90 16.10
CA VAL A 570 -12.34 -13.39 16.88
C VAL A 570 -13.18 -14.57 17.32
N ALA A 571 -13.27 -14.79 18.63
CA ALA A 571 -14.12 -15.82 19.19
C ALA A 571 -15.61 -15.40 19.20
N PRO A 572 -16.54 -16.36 19.36
CA PRO A 572 -17.97 -16.09 19.44
C PRO A 572 -18.40 -15.16 20.60
N ASN A 573 -17.62 -15.06 21.67
CA ASN A 573 -17.85 -14.15 22.80
C ASN A 573 -17.11 -12.81 22.67
N GLU A 574 -16.41 -12.57 21.56
CA GLU A 574 -15.56 -11.40 21.34
C GLU A 574 -16.10 -10.47 20.25
N HIS A 575 -17.39 -10.57 19.93
CA HIS A 575 -18.07 -9.67 19.02
C HIS A 575 -19.51 -9.44 19.46
N ILE A 576 -20.07 -8.30 19.08
CA ILE A 576 -21.50 -7.97 19.28
C ILE A 576 -22.23 -7.99 17.95
N LEU A 577 -23.55 -7.85 17.95
CA LEU A 577 -24.36 -7.87 16.73
C LEU A 577 -24.91 -6.48 16.42
N VAL A 578 -24.74 -6.00 15.20
CA VAL A 578 -25.21 -4.68 14.75
C VAL A 578 -25.93 -4.80 13.40
N PHE A 579 -27.14 -4.25 13.30
CA PHE A 579 -27.99 -4.33 12.11
C PHE A 579 -28.30 -2.93 11.58
N GLY A 580 -28.19 -2.73 10.27
CA GLY A 580 -28.77 -1.58 9.56
C GLY A 580 -27.81 -0.59 8.90
N PRO A 581 -26.72 -0.13 9.57
CA PRO A 581 -25.77 0.82 8.98
C PRO A 581 -25.14 0.35 7.66
N TYR A 582 -24.67 1.28 6.84
CA TYR A 582 -23.89 0.99 5.63
C TYR A 582 -22.55 0.31 5.97
N LEU A 583 -21.88 0.78 7.03
CA LEU A 583 -20.65 0.19 7.53
C LEU A 583 -20.54 0.35 9.05
N VAL A 584 -20.08 -0.71 9.73
CA VAL A 584 -19.64 -0.65 11.13
C VAL A 584 -18.14 -0.98 11.17
N ARG A 585 -17.30 0.03 11.40
CA ARG A 585 -15.83 -0.07 11.40
C ARG A 585 -15.29 -0.74 12.65
N GLY A 586 -15.91 -0.48 13.79
CA GLY A 586 -15.51 -1.03 15.07
C GLY A 586 -16.53 -0.76 16.17
N ALA A 587 -16.42 -1.52 17.24
CA ALA A 587 -17.25 -1.39 18.43
C ALA A 587 -16.39 -1.53 19.69
N SER A 588 -16.74 -0.78 20.74
CA SER A 588 -16.19 -1.00 22.08
C SER A 588 -17.26 -0.76 23.14
N ILE A 589 -17.16 -1.43 24.29
CA ILE A 589 -18.08 -1.24 25.41
C ILE A 589 -17.34 -0.52 26.53
N LYS A 590 -17.89 0.61 26.98
CA LYS A 590 -17.39 1.37 28.12
C LYS A 590 -18.52 1.61 29.11
N HIS A 591 -18.47 0.92 30.25
CA HIS A 591 -19.45 1.05 31.33
C HIS A 591 -20.88 0.75 30.84
N ASP A 592 -21.78 1.73 30.82
CA ASP A 592 -23.18 1.59 30.40
C ASP A 592 -23.42 1.93 28.91
N THR A 593 -22.35 2.17 28.14
CA THR A 593 -22.42 2.69 26.77
C THR A 593 -21.64 1.80 25.81
N VAL A 594 -22.27 1.41 24.70
CA VAL A 594 -21.56 0.85 23.54
C VAL A 594 -21.21 1.97 22.56
N GLU A 595 -19.92 2.08 22.23
CA GLU A 595 -19.40 3.01 21.24
C GLU A 595 -19.27 2.29 19.89
N ILE A 596 -19.92 2.82 18.86
CA ILE A 596 -19.89 2.34 17.50
C ILE A 596 -19.26 3.41 16.61
N VAL A 597 -18.31 3.00 15.79
CA VAL A 597 -17.73 3.82 14.72
C VAL A 597 -18.19 3.24 13.38
N GLY A 598 -18.75 4.05 12.50
CA GLY A 598 -19.28 3.58 11.23
C GLY A 598 -19.69 4.69 10.28
N ASP A 599 -20.24 4.29 9.14
CA ASP A 599 -20.60 5.19 8.04
C ASP A 599 -22.03 4.96 7.57
N ASN A 600 -22.68 6.00 7.04
CA ASN A 600 -23.99 5.94 6.41
C ASN A 600 -24.14 6.94 5.26
N SER A 601 -24.72 6.48 4.16
CA SER A 601 -25.17 7.36 3.06
C SER A 601 -26.55 7.96 3.35
N ASN A 602 -27.46 7.17 3.93
CA ASN A 602 -28.81 7.58 4.31
C ASN A 602 -29.05 7.33 5.80
N SER A 603 -29.89 8.13 6.44
CA SER A 603 -30.33 7.86 7.82
C SER A 603 -30.98 6.48 7.87
N THR A 604 -30.59 5.67 8.85
CA THR A 604 -31.04 4.28 8.93
C THR A 604 -31.31 3.85 10.36
N SER A 605 -32.17 2.84 10.50
CA SER A 605 -32.38 2.19 11.80
C SER A 605 -31.12 1.43 12.17
N ILE A 606 -30.68 1.56 13.43
CA ILE A 606 -29.62 0.74 13.99
C ILE A 606 -30.19 -0.12 15.11
N GLU A 607 -29.94 -1.42 15.07
CA GLU A 607 -30.20 -2.34 16.18
C GLU A 607 -28.88 -2.95 16.66
N ILE A 608 -28.68 -3.00 17.98
CA ILE A 608 -27.45 -3.52 18.59
C ILE A 608 -27.79 -4.50 19.69
N TYR A 609 -27.26 -5.72 19.60
CA TYR A 609 -27.32 -6.70 20.68
C TYR A 609 -25.93 -6.90 21.27
N THR A 610 -25.72 -6.43 22.50
CA THR A 610 -24.44 -6.56 23.22
C THR A 610 -24.39 -7.79 24.12
N GLY A 611 -25.55 -8.29 24.54
CA GLY A 611 -25.67 -9.30 25.60
C GLY A 611 -25.07 -8.86 26.94
N ASP A 612 -24.93 -7.56 27.18
CA ASP A 612 -24.57 -7.00 28.48
C ASP A 612 -25.71 -6.13 28.98
N GLU A 613 -26.40 -6.60 30.03
CA GLU A 613 -27.53 -5.89 30.60
C GLU A 613 -27.17 -4.53 31.21
N HIS A 614 -25.89 -4.25 31.48
CA HIS A 614 -25.44 -2.95 31.97
C HIS A 614 -25.39 -1.90 30.87
N VAL A 615 -25.29 -2.31 29.60
CA VAL A 615 -25.29 -1.39 28.46
C VAL A 615 -26.70 -0.87 28.19
N LYS A 616 -26.90 0.43 28.39
CA LYS A 616 -28.18 1.14 28.21
C LYS A 616 -28.14 2.23 27.17
N LYS A 617 -26.95 2.60 26.68
CA LYS A 617 -26.74 3.73 25.76
C LYS A 617 -25.91 3.30 24.56
N VAL A 618 -26.12 3.98 23.45
CA VAL A 618 -25.34 3.84 22.22
C VAL A 618 -24.73 5.18 21.87
N SER A 619 -23.43 5.18 21.59
CA SER A 619 -22.72 6.30 20.97
C SER A 619 -22.36 5.93 19.54
N TRP A 620 -22.76 6.75 18.57
CA TRP A 620 -22.43 6.62 17.15
C TRP A 620 -21.48 7.74 16.75
N ASN A 621 -20.27 7.38 16.32
CA ASN A 621 -19.21 8.32 15.93
C ASN A 621 -18.96 9.40 17.00
N GLY A 622 -18.95 8.99 18.27
CA GLY A 622 -18.74 9.88 19.42
C GLY A 622 -19.99 10.60 19.95
N ASN A 623 -21.13 10.50 19.28
CA ASN A 623 -22.37 11.16 19.67
C ASN A 623 -23.39 10.16 20.23
N LEU A 624 -23.96 10.45 21.41
CA LEU A 624 -25.06 9.64 21.95
C LEU A 624 -26.29 9.73 21.04
N ILE A 625 -26.91 8.59 20.77
CA ILE A 625 -28.18 8.50 20.03
C ILE A 625 -29.30 8.02 20.95
N ASP A 626 -30.52 8.46 20.65
CA ASP A 626 -31.70 7.98 21.37
C ASP A 626 -31.99 6.52 20.98
N THR A 627 -32.04 5.65 21.98
CA THR A 627 -32.34 4.23 21.81
C THR A 627 -33.41 3.74 22.76
N ARG A 628 -34.15 2.71 22.34
CA ARG A 628 -35.07 1.96 23.21
C ARG A 628 -34.68 0.48 23.23
N ALA A 629 -34.91 -0.18 24.36
CA ALA A 629 -34.75 -1.63 24.44
C ALA A 629 -35.89 -2.35 23.70
N THR A 630 -35.55 -3.41 22.97
CA THR A 630 -36.52 -4.34 22.38
C THR A 630 -37.00 -5.35 23.41
N ALA A 631 -38.07 -6.08 23.10
CA ALA A 631 -38.61 -7.12 24.00
C ALA A 631 -37.65 -8.31 24.21
N TYR A 632 -36.63 -8.43 23.36
CA TYR A 632 -35.67 -9.52 23.37
C TYR A 632 -34.24 -9.07 23.71
N GLY A 633 -34.03 -7.81 24.09
CA GLY A 633 -32.81 -7.36 24.78
C GLY A 633 -31.87 -6.45 23.98
N SER A 634 -32.06 -6.31 22.67
CA SER A 634 -31.30 -5.36 21.85
C SER A 634 -31.69 -3.91 22.10
N LEU A 635 -30.82 -2.97 21.72
CA LEU A 635 -31.09 -1.53 21.68
C LEU A 635 -31.36 -1.11 20.22
N ILE A 636 -32.47 -0.42 19.97
CA ILE A 636 -32.83 0.08 18.64
C ILE A 636 -32.93 1.62 18.65
N GLY A 637 -32.35 2.26 17.63
CA GLY A 637 -32.35 3.71 17.43
C GLY A 637 -32.23 4.08 15.95
N THR A 638 -31.87 5.33 15.68
CA THR A 638 -31.66 5.84 14.32
C THR A 638 -30.33 6.58 14.28
N VAL A 639 -29.56 6.34 13.22
CA VAL A 639 -28.27 7.00 12.95
C VAL A 639 -28.39 7.85 11.69
N PRO A 640 -27.77 9.04 11.65
CA PRO A 640 -27.89 9.95 10.53
C PRO A 640 -27.08 9.47 9.31
N GLY A 641 -27.54 9.84 8.11
CA GLY A 641 -26.79 9.73 6.85
C GLY A 641 -26.54 11.09 6.21
N ALA A 642 -26.03 11.09 4.98
CA ALA A 642 -25.66 12.29 4.24
C ALA A 642 -26.73 12.72 3.21
N GLU A 643 -27.94 12.16 3.25
CA GLU A 643 -28.99 12.43 2.27
C GLU A 643 -29.42 13.91 2.21
N ASP A 644 -29.33 14.62 3.33
CA ASP A 644 -29.67 16.03 3.50
C ASP A 644 -28.56 16.99 3.06
N ILE A 645 -27.34 16.48 2.84
CA ILE A 645 -26.17 17.28 2.46
C ILE A 645 -26.14 17.52 0.94
N GLU A 646 -26.02 18.77 0.51
CA GLU A 646 -25.76 19.12 -0.89
C GLU A 646 -24.26 19.34 -1.11
N ILE A 647 -23.65 18.56 -2.01
CA ILE A 647 -22.23 18.71 -2.35
C ILE A 647 -22.09 19.76 -3.46
N SER A 648 -21.58 20.94 -3.10
CA SER A 648 -21.24 21.98 -4.07
C SER A 648 -19.77 21.85 -4.50
N LEU A 649 -19.53 21.54 -5.76
CA LEU A 649 -18.18 21.49 -6.35
C LEU A 649 -17.92 22.76 -7.18
N PRO A 650 -16.71 23.36 -7.07
CA PRO A 650 -16.38 24.58 -7.80
C PRO A 650 -16.28 24.33 -9.30
N SER A 651 -16.63 25.35 -10.10
CA SER A 651 -16.39 25.33 -11.54
C SER A 651 -14.90 25.59 -11.87
N LEU A 652 -14.37 24.85 -12.83
CA LEU A 652 -12.98 24.98 -13.28
C LEU A 652 -12.90 25.97 -14.45
N SER A 653 -12.97 27.27 -14.15
CA SER A 653 -13.05 28.33 -15.18
C SER A 653 -11.80 29.21 -15.32
N SER A 654 -11.00 29.34 -14.25
CA SER A 654 -9.84 30.24 -14.22
C SER A 654 -8.56 29.49 -14.62
N TRP A 655 -8.41 29.22 -15.91
CA TRP A 655 -7.25 28.50 -16.45
C TRP A 655 -6.16 29.45 -16.94
N LYS A 656 -4.92 29.04 -16.71
CA LYS A 656 -3.74 29.60 -17.36
C LYS A 656 -3.08 28.53 -18.21
N ALA A 657 -2.51 28.93 -19.34
CA ALA A 657 -1.92 28.02 -20.31
C ALA A 657 -0.52 28.46 -20.73
N GLN A 658 0.40 27.51 -20.84
CA GLN A 658 1.77 27.71 -21.33
C GLN A 658 2.15 26.62 -22.32
N ASP A 659 3.01 26.95 -23.28
CA ASP A 659 3.58 25.95 -24.21
C ASP A 659 4.39 24.90 -23.43
N THR A 660 4.11 23.62 -23.70
CA THR A 660 4.84 22.51 -23.08
C THR A 660 5.76 21.75 -24.05
N LEU A 661 5.79 22.16 -25.31
CA LEU A 661 6.65 21.62 -26.37
C LEU A 661 7.49 22.71 -27.06
N PRO A 662 8.18 23.60 -26.32
CA PRO A 662 9.03 24.63 -26.92
C PRO A 662 10.12 24.05 -27.84
N GLU A 663 10.43 22.76 -27.68
CA GLU A 663 11.39 22.00 -28.49
C GLU A 663 10.92 21.73 -29.91
N ILE A 664 9.69 22.04 -30.28
CA ILE A 664 9.29 22.03 -31.69
C ILE A 664 10.02 23.16 -32.43
N SER A 665 10.35 24.26 -31.75
CA SER A 665 11.10 25.36 -32.34
C SER A 665 12.48 24.89 -32.84
N PRO A 666 12.85 25.24 -34.09
CA PRO A 666 14.20 24.95 -34.58
C PRO A 666 15.28 25.71 -33.81
N ASP A 667 14.93 26.83 -33.18
CA ASP A 667 15.87 27.70 -32.46
C ASP A 667 15.95 27.35 -30.96
N TYR A 668 15.24 26.30 -30.51
CA TYR A 668 15.34 25.80 -29.14
C TYR A 668 16.74 25.28 -28.83
N ASP A 669 17.31 25.73 -27.72
CA ASP A 669 18.63 25.32 -27.24
C ASP A 669 18.56 23.97 -26.49
N ASP A 670 18.94 22.90 -27.20
CA ASP A 670 19.07 21.55 -26.66
C ASP A 670 20.51 21.20 -26.25
N SER A 671 21.43 22.18 -26.15
CA SER A 671 22.86 21.93 -25.85
C SER A 671 23.10 21.15 -24.56
N ARG A 672 22.15 21.23 -23.64
CA ARG A 672 22.15 20.62 -22.30
C ARG A 672 21.56 19.21 -22.25
N TRP A 673 20.97 18.74 -23.34
CA TRP A 673 20.31 17.44 -23.38
C TRP A 673 21.31 16.30 -23.49
N THR A 674 20.87 15.12 -23.07
CA THR A 674 21.69 13.91 -23.16
C THR A 674 21.99 13.60 -24.62
N ILE A 675 23.27 13.48 -24.96
CA ILE A 675 23.69 13.11 -26.31
C ILE A 675 23.51 11.60 -26.49
N CYS A 676 22.80 11.22 -27.55
CA CYS A 676 22.68 9.82 -27.94
C CYS A 676 23.89 9.43 -28.82
N ASN A 677 24.95 8.92 -28.20
CA ASN A 677 26.18 8.52 -28.89
C ASN A 677 26.54 7.03 -28.72
N LYS A 678 25.68 6.24 -28.05
CA LYS A 678 25.95 4.82 -27.82
C LYS A 678 25.85 4.04 -29.12
N THR A 679 26.84 3.20 -29.40
CA THR A 679 26.87 2.30 -30.56
C THR A 679 26.46 0.87 -30.21
N THR A 680 26.22 0.60 -28.93
CA THR A 680 25.83 -0.70 -28.37
C THR A 680 24.81 -0.46 -27.25
N SER A 681 23.91 -1.41 -27.06
CA SER A 681 22.94 -1.41 -25.95
C SER A 681 23.21 -2.57 -25.00
N VAL A 682 22.77 -2.43 -23.75
CA VAL A 682 22.68 -3.56 -22.81
C VAL A 682 21.48 -4.45 -23.13
N ASN A 683 20.52 -3.92 -23.91
CA ASN A 683 19.35 -4.65 -24.35
C ASN A 683 19.70 -5.71 -25.41
N SER A 684 19.04 -6.87 -25.35
CA SER A 684 19.21 -7.94 -26.33
C SER A 684 18.48 -7.68 -27.66
N VAL A 685 17.48 -6.78 -27.67
CA VAL A 685 16.85 -6.30 -28.91
C VAL A 685 17.84 -5.42 -29.66
N ALA A 686 18.16 -5.80 -30.89
CA ALA A 686 19.07 -5.04 -31.73
C ALA A 686 18.41 -3.72 -32.20
N PRO A 687 19.13 -2.58 -32.15
CA PRO A 687 18.64 -1.33 -32.70
C PRO A 687 18.54 -1.42 -34.22
N LEU A 688 17.53 -0.78 -34.80
CA LEU A 688 17.30 -0.74 -36.25
C LEU A 688 18.17 0.32 -36.95
N SER A 689 18.77 1.24 -36.19
CA SER A 689 19.75 2.23 -36.66
C SER A 689 20.73 2.60 -35.54
N LEU A 690 21.88 3.21 -35.90
CA LEU A 690 22.80 3.80 -34.94
C LEU A 690 22.80 5.34 -35.03
N PRO A 691 23.06 6.07 -33.93
CA PRO A 691 23.30 5.57 -32.57
C PRO A 691 22.05 4.92 -31.94
N VAL A 692 22.22 4.22 -30.81
CA VAL A 692 21.10 3.63 -30.05
C VAL A 692 20.20 4.75 -29.53
N LEU A 693 18.88 4.60 -29.67
CA LEU A 693 17.87 5.59 -29.26
C LEU A 693 16.86 5.03 -28.25
N TYR A 694 17.22 3.97 -27.52
CA TYR A 694 16.42 3.43 -26.41
C TYR A 694 16.51 4.36 -25.21
N SER A 695 15.38 4.80 -24.65
CA SER A 695 15.39 5.79 -23.56
C SER A 695 16.05 5.26 -22.28
N GLY A 696 15.85 3.97 -21.98
CA GLY A 696 16.42 3.30 -20.81
C GLY A 696 17.95 3.23 -20.84
N ASP A 697 18.58 3.28 -22.02
CA ASP A 697 20.04 3.38 -22.13
C ASP A 697 20.57 4.74 -21.67
N TYR A 698 19.72 5.76 -21.59
CA TYR A 698 20.11 7.12 -21.22
C TYR A 698 19.59 7.54 -19.84
N GLY A 699 19.04 6.60 -19.06
CA GLY A 699 18.52 6.83 -17.71
C GLY A 699 17.14 7.45 -17.66
N TYR A 700 16.33 7.27 -18.72
CA TYR A 700 14.96 7.80 -18.80
C TYR A 700 13.96 6.65 -18.99
N HIS A 701 13.25 6.32 -17.91
CA HIS A 701 12.46 5.09 -17.83
C HIS A 701 10.95 5.31 -17.86
N THR A 702 10.44 6.48 -17.45
CA THR A 702 8.98 6.73 -17.32
C THR A 702 8.51 7.97 -18.09
N GLY A 703 7.23 8.01 -18.46
CA GLY A 703 6.54 9.13 -19.09
C GLY A 703 7.04 9.51 -20.50
N THR A 704 6.59 10.64 -21.02
CA THR A 704 6.92 11.11 -22.38
C THR A 704 8.42 11.30 -22.59
N LYS A 705 8.92 11.08 -23.81
CA LYS A 705 10.31 11.36 -24.20
C LYS A 705 10.35 12.27 -25.42
N ILE A 706 11.41 13.07 -25.52
CA ILE A 706 11.64 13.97 -26.66
C ILE A 706 13.03 13.70 -27.23
N TYR A 707 13.11 13.53 -28.56
CA TYR A 707 14.33 13.30 -29.32
C TYR A 707 14.55 14.43 -30.32
N ARG A 708 15.81 14.82 -30.53
CA ARG A 708 16.21 15.79 -31.57
C ARG A 708 17.36 15.23 -32.39
N GLY A 709 17.09 14.93 -33.65
CA GLY A 709 18.05 14.42 -34.63
C GLY A 709 18.49 15.50 -35.60
N ARG A 710 19.79 15.84 -35.61
CA ARG A 710 20.37 16.87 -36.48
C ARG A 710 20.97 16.26 -37.75
N PHE A 711 20.89 16.98 -38.87
CA PHE A 711 21.54 16.62 -40.12
C PHE A 711 21.76 17.83 -41.03
N ASP A 712 22.68 17.72 -41.99
CA ASP A 712 23.00 18.78 -42.95
C ASP A 712 22.49 18.48 -44.36
N GLY A 713 22.30 19.54 -45.15
CA GLY A 713 21.91 19.47 -46.56
C GLY A 713 20.40 19.43 -46.80
N GLN A 714 20.02 19.60 -48.07
CA GLN A 714 18.62 19.69 -48.54
C GLN A 714 18.20 18.49 -49.40
N ASN A 715 19.03 17.46 -49.50
CA ASN A 715 18.77 16.29 -50.34
C ASN A 715 17.82 15.28 -49.71
N ALA A 716 17.63 15.33 -48.39
CA ALA A 716 16.74 14.42 -47.68
C ALA A 716 15.28 14.64 -48.11
N THR A 717 14.58 13.59 -48.53
CA THR A 717 13.16 13.63 -48.93
C THR A 717 12.22 13.15 -47.84
N GLY A 718 12.76 12.60 -46.76
CA GLY A 718 11.98 12.07 -45.64
C GLY A 718 12.85 11.35 -44.61
N ALA A 719 12.19 10.73 -43.62
CA ALA A 719 12.82 9.83 -42.67
C ALA A 719 11.93 8.61 -42.42
N ASN A 720 12.54 7.42 -42.34
CA ASN A 720 11.87 6.22 -41.86
C ASN A 720 12.13 6.08 -40.37
N VAL A 721 11.08 6.08 -39.56
CA VAL A 721 11.14 6.07 -38.09
C VAL A 721 10.31 4.92 -37.56
N THR A 722 10.88 4.15 -36.64
CA THR A 722 10.19 3.07 -35.91
C THR A 722 10.26 3.36 -34.41
N VAL A 723 9.12 3.24 -33.72
CA VAL A 723 8.96 3.62 -32.31
C VAL A 723 8.25 2.49 -31.55
N GLN A 724 8.65 2.25 -30.31
CA GLN A 724 8.04 1.27 -29.41
C GLN A 724 7.88 1.89 -28.02
N ASN A 725 6.65 2.05 -27.51
CA ASN A 725 6.39 2.67 -26.20
C ASN A 725 5.32 1.97 -25.34
N GLY A 726 4.93 0.75 -25.72
CA GLY A 726 3.76 0.05 -25.17
C GLY A 726 2.54 0.22 -26.07
N VAL A 727 1.55 -0.67 -25.93
CA VAL A 727 0.28 -0.56 -26.66
C VAL A 727 -0.42 0.77 -26.36
N ALA A 728 -1.26 1.23 -27.29
CA ALA A 728 -1.98 2.52 -27.25
C ALA A 728 -1.10 3.79 -27.34
N ALA A 729 0.21 3.72 -27.09
CA ALA A 729 1.08 4.88 -27.12
C ALA A 729 1.24 5.48 -28.53
N GLY A 730 1.09 6.81 -28.64
CA GLY A 730 1.32 7.58 -29.86
C GLY A 730 2.68 8.26 -29.91
N TRP A 731 3.02 8.83 -31.08
CA TRP A 731 4.18 9.70 -31.28
C TRP A 731 3.99 10.66 -32.46
N ALA A 732 4.66 11.81 -32.45
CA ALA A 732 4.61 12.78 -33.55
C ALA A 732 5.99 13.42 -33.80
N ALA A 733 6.17 13.97 -35.01
CA ALA A 733 7.44 14.50 -35.47
C ALA A 733 7.32 15.85 -36.21
N TRP A 734 8.36 16.68 -36.06
CA TRP A 734 8.50 17.98 -36.69
C TRP A 734 9.88 18.15 -37.30
N LEU A 735 9.96 18.66 -38.52
CA LEU A 735 11.20 19.07 -39.18
C LEU A 735 11.31 20.60 -39.15
N ASN A 736 12.30 21.12 -38.44
CA ASN A 736 12.54 22.56 -38.29
C ASN A 736 11.27 23.34 -37.85
N GLY A 737 10.45 22.74 -36.99
CA GLY A 737 9.18 23.30 -36.52
C GLY A 737 7.95 22.99 -37.38
N ALA A 738 8.11 22.44 -38.59
CA ALA A 738 6.98 22.01 -39.41
C ALA A 738 6.58 20.57 -39.07
N TYR A 739 5.31 20.32 -38.78
CA TYR A 739 4.79 18.97 -38.56
C TYR A 739 4.98 18.09 -39.82
N VAL A 740 5.49 16.87 -39.65
CA VAL A 740 5.82 15.94 -40.75
C VAL A 740 5.17 14.56 -40.61
N GLY A 741 4.37 14.34 -39.57
CA GLY A 741 3.62 13.10 -39.34
C GLY A 741 3.97 12.41 -38.01
N GLY A 742 3.42 11.21 -37.84
CA GLY A 742 3.50 10.44 -36.61
C GLY A 742 2.50 9.28 -36.63
N PHE A 743 2.30 8.67 -35.46
CA PHE A 743 1.33 7.61 -35.25
C PHE A 743 0.49 7.93 -34.01
N SER A 744 -0.83 7.96 -34.13
CA SER A 744 -1.70 8.41 -33.03
C SER A 744 -1.89 7.39 -31.91
N GLY A 745 -1.44 6.14 -32.10
CA GLY A 745 -1.62 5.06 -31.11
C GLY A 745 -2.71 4.08 -31.52
N ASP A 746 -2.58 2.83 -31.07
CA ASP A 746 -3.49 1.72 -31.37
C ASP A 746 -3.43 0.72 -30.22
N PRO A 747 -4.56 0.32 -29.61
CA PRO A 747 -4.57 -0.56 -28.44
C PRO A 747 -4.04 -1.97 -28.72
N ASP A 748 -3.86 -2.35 -29.99
CA ASP A 748 -3.38 -3.67 -30.40
C ASP A 748 -1.90 -3.65 -30.86
N LYS A 749 -1.24 -2.49 -30.93
CA LYS A 749 0.12 -2.34 -31.46
C LYS A 749 1.12 -1.87 -30.42
N VAL A 750 2.08 -2.73 -30.09
CA VAL A 750 3.21 -2.41 -29.18
C VAL A 750 4.25 -1.47 -29.79
N ALA A 751 4.36 -1.46 -31.12
CA ALA A 751 5.30 -0.66 -31.89
C ALA A 751 4.67 -0.20 -33.22
N SER A 752 5.15 0.91 -33.75
CA SER A 752 4.70 1.48 -35.03
C SER A 752 5.88 1.99 -35.85
N TRP A 753 5.69 2.11 -37.16
CA TRP A 753 6.68 2.67 -38.08
C TRP A 753 5.99 3.61 -39.07
N GLU A 754 6.65 4.71 -39.39
CA GLU A 754 6.15 5.68 -40.36
C GLU A 754 7.26 6.19 -41.26
N VAL A 755 6.89 6.49 -42.51
CA VAL A 755 7.75 7.20 -43.46
C VAL A 755 7.33 8.65 -43.49
N LEU A 756 8.05 9.47 -42.72
CA LEU A 756 7.87 10.91 -42.65
C LEU A 756 8.30 11.55 -43.96
N LYS A 757 7.48 12.45 -44.51
CA LYS A 757 7.78 13.15 -45.76
C LYS A 757 8.27 14.56 -45.47
N PHE A 758 9.40 14.92 -46.05
CA PHE A 758 9.98 16.25 -45.87
C PHE A 758 9.60 17.16 -47.04
N ASN A 759 9.13 18.36 -46.70
CA ASN A 759 8.97 19.41 -47.70
C ASN A 759 10.33 20.07 -47.94
N HIS A 760 10.75 20.15 -49.21
CA HIS A 760 12.02 20.78 -49.58
C HIS A 760 12.12 22.24 -49.11
N SER A 761 10.99 22.97 -49.02
CA SER A 761 10.98 24.35 -48.51
C SER A 761 11.29 24.47 -47.01
N SER A 762 11.13 23.40 -46.23
CA SER A 762 11.41 23.36 -44.80
C SER A 762 12.87 23.01 -44.49
N LEU A 763 13.65 22.57 -45.49
CA LEU A 763 15.04 22.17 -45.32
C LEU A 763 16.02 23.34 -45.39
N ARG A 764 16.96 23.36 -44.46
CA ARG A 764 18.08 24.29 -44.37
C ARG A 764 19.32 23.67 -45.00
N SER A 765 20.28 24.51 -45.40
CA SER A 765 21.56 24.02 -45.95
C SER A 765 22.43 23.33 -44.90
N ARG A 766 22.29 23.74 -43.64
CA ARG A 766 22.92 23.16 -42.46
C ARG A 766 21.94 23.18 -41.29
N ASP A 767 22.20 22.32 -40.31
CA ASP A 767 21.51 22.29 -39.03
C ASP A 767 19.99 22.11 -39.15
N ASN A 768 19.57 21.14 -39.97
CA ASN A 768 18.21 20.65 -39.92
C ASN A 768 18.01 19.85 -38.63
N VAL A 769 16.84 19.99 -38.01
CA VAL A 769 16.48 19.27 -36.79
C VAL A 769 15.14 18.57 -36.98
N LEU A 770 15.14 17.25 -36.79
CA LEU A 770 13.95 16.42 -36.65
C LEU A 770 13.67 16.23 -35.15
N THR A 771 12.62 16.88 -34.65
CA THR A 771 12.10 16.67 -33.28
C THR A 771 11.08 15.54 -33.32
N ILE A 772 11.21 14.53 -32.46
CA ILE A 772 10.26 13.43 -32.30
C ILE A 772 9.86 13.35 -30.83
N ILE A 773 8.55 13.38 -30.56
CA ILE A 773 7.99 13.27 -29.21
C ILE A 773 7.24 11.95 -29.14
N THR A 774 7.42 11.22 -28.05
CA THR A 774 6.87 9.88 -27.88
C THR A 774 6.10 9.76 -26.56
N ASP A 775 4.85 9.30 -26.62
CA ASP A 775 4.06 8.93 -25.44
C ASP A 775 4.62 7.69 -24.74
N TYR A 776 4.08 7.34 -23.57
CA TYR A 776 4.49 6.20 -22.75
C TYR A 776 3.31 5.62 -21.98
N THR A 777 3.01 4.34 -22.21
CA THR A 777 1.91 3.61 -21.54
C THR A 777 2.40 2.53 -20.57
N GLY A 778 3.68 2.56 -20.19
CA GLY A 778 4.27 1.61 -19.23
C GLY A 778 5.28 0.65 -19.85
N HIS A 779 5.96 -0.14 -19.02
CA HIS A 779 6.79 -1.28 -19.43
C HIS A 779 5.99 -2.59 -19.44
N ASP A 780 6.30 -3.49 -20.38
CA ASP A 780 5.57 -4.74 -20.53
C ASP A 780 5.81 -5.71 -19.36
N GLN A 781 4.90 -6.65 -19.14
CA GLN A 781 5.12 -7.77 -18.23
C GLN A 781 6.05 -8.82 -18.87
N ASN A 782 6.63 -9.71 -18.06
CA ASN A 782 7.63 -10.69 -18.52
C ASN A 782 7.11 -11.64 -19.62
N SER A 783 5.82 -11.93 -19.66
CA SER A 783 5.22 -12.84 -20.65
C SER A 783 5.01 -12.24 -22.05
N GLN A 784 5.21 -10.92 -22.21
CA GLN A 784 4.95 -10.24 -23.48
C GLN A 784 6.09 -10.39 -24.48
N LYS A 785 5.79 -10.44 -25.78
CA LYS A 785 6.81 -10.53 -26.84
C LYS A 785 7.32 -9.13 -27.23
N PRO A 786 8.53 -9.00 -27.81
CA PRO A 786 9.50 -10.06 -28.08
C PRO A 786 10.24 -10.62 -26.86
N ILE A 787 10.54 -9.80 -25.83
CA ILE A 787 11.38 -10.23 -24.68
C ILE A 787 10.83 -9.83 -23.30
N GLY A 788 9.59 -9.37 -23.22
CA GLY A 788 8.91 -9.09 -21.96
C GLY A 788 9.27 -7.74 -21.36
N THR A 789 9.62 -7.73 -20.07
CA THR A 789 9.89 -6.48 -19.33
C THR A 789 11.02 -5.65 -19.94
N GLN A 790 11.93 -6.31 -20.65
CA GLN A 790 13.09 -5.73 -21.31
C GLN A 790 12.77 -5.07 -22.65
N ASN A 791 11.54 -5.13 -23.15
CA ASN A 791 11.18 -4.47 -24.40
C ASN A 791 11.57 -2.98 -24.33
N PRO A 792 12.46 -2.48 -25.21
CA PRO A 792 12.94 -1.11 -25.13
C PRO A 792 11.81 -0.10 -25.34
N ARG A 793 12.01 1.11 -24.79
CA ARG A 793 11.15 2.28 -24.99
C ARG A 793 11.87 3.33 -25.80
N GLY A 794 11.16 4.07 -26.64
CA GLY A 794 11.71 5.12 -27.50
C GLY A 794 11.78 4.75 -28.98
N ILE A 795 12.82 5.25 -29.66
CA ILE A 795 13.00 5.06 -31.10
C ILE A 795 13.81 3.78 -31.33
N MET A 796 13.20 2.83 -32.05
CA MET A 796 13.86 1.59 -32.45
C MET A 796 14.87 1.82 -33.58
N GLY A 797 14.56 2.75 -34.49
CA GLY A 797 15.51 3.29 -35.43
C GLY A 797 14.96 4.45 -36.24
N ALA A 798 15.85 5.28 -36.75
CA ALA A 798 15.57 6.45 -37.58
C ALA A 798 16.63 6.59 -38.69
N THR A 799 16.18 6.62 -39.96
CA THR A 799 17.07 6.75 -41.12
C THR A 799 16.55 7.80 -42.10
N LEU A 800 17.45 8.61 -42.67
CA LEU A 800 17.09 9.60 -43.70
C LEU A 800 16.87 8.91 -45.07
N ILE A 801 15.92 9.43 -45.83
CA ILE A 801 15.59 9.01 -47.19
C ILE A 801 16.04 10.11 -48.16
N GLY A 802 16.55 9.77 -49.34
CA GLY A 802 16.95 10.76 -50.36
C GLY A 802 18.40 11.28 -50.25
N GLY A 803 19.13 10.88 -49.19
CA GLY A 803 20.57 11.13 -49.03
C GLY A 803 20.92 11.92 -47.75
N GLY A 804 22.13 11.69 -47.22
CA GLY A 804 22.59 12.24 -45.94
C GLY A 804 22.46 11.25 -44.79
N ASN A 805 23.00 11.60 -43.62
CA ASN A 805 22.88 10.86 -42.36
C ASN A 805 22.60 11.84 -41.22
N PHE A 806 21.95 11.36 -40.16
CA PHE A 806 21.91 12.11 -38.90
C PHE A 806 23.33 12.27 -38.35
N THR A 807 23.69 13.49 -37.95
CA THR A 807 25.01 13.86 -37.43
C THR A 807 25.04 13.88 -35.90
N LEU A 808 23.90 14.12 -35.25
CA LEU A 808 23.76 14.15 -33.79
C LEU A 808 22.34 13.78 -33.39
N TRP A 809 22.19 12.98 -32.35
CA TRP A 809 20.93 12.77 -31.66
C TRP A 809 21.04 13.23 -30.21
N ARG A 810 19.97 13.82 -29.70
CA ARG A 810 19.79 14.15 -28.29
C ARG A 810 18.45 13.65 -27.78
N ILE A 811 18.38 13.33 -26.50
CA ILE A 811 17.17 12.89 -25.81
C ILE A 811 16.98 13.65 -24.49
N GLN A 812 15.72 13.92 -24.16
CA GLN A 812 15.28 14.36 -22.86
C GLN A 812 14.07 13.54 -22.40
N GLY A 813 14.13 13.07 -21.14
CA GLY A 813 13.00 12.49 -20.41
C GLY A 813 12.70 13.32 -19.15
N ASN A 814 12.25 12.67 -18.08
CA ASN A 814 11.93 13.32 -16.82
C ASN A 814 13.10 14.13 -16.25
N ALA A 815 12.78 15.18 -15.49
CA ALA A 815 13.79 15.98 -14.82
C ALA A 815 14.54 15.12 -13.78
N GLY A 816 15.87 15.23 -13.79
CA GLY A 816 16.75 14.47 -12.90
C GLY A 816 17.02 13.01 -13.28
N GLY A 817 16.30 12.42 -14.24
CA GLY A 817 16.46 11.02 -14.63
C GLY A 817 16.31 10.09 -13.42
N GLU A 818 17.34 9.31 -13.14
CA GLU A 818 17.37 8.33 -12.03
C GLU A 818 17.59 8.94 -10.63
N LYS A 819 17.74 10.26 -10.51
CA LYS A 819 18.02 10.93 -9.21
C LYS A 819 16.81 11.12 -8.30
N ASN A 820 15.59 10.84 -8.77
CA ASN A 820 14.34 10.95 -8.01
C ASN A 820 14.16 12.31 -7.29
N ILE A 821 14.04 13.39 -8.05
CA ILE A 821 13.96 14.75 -7.49
C ILE A 821 12.63 15.08 -6.78
N ASP A 822 11.65 14.18 -6.86
CA ASP A 822 10.39 14.22 -6.12
C ASP A 822 10.15 12.89 -5.40
N PRO A 823 10.87 12.61 -4.29
CA PRO A 823 10.82 11.32 -3.62
C PRO A 823 9.45 11.03 -2.98
N VAL A 824 8.62 12.04 -2.72
CA VAL A 824 7.26 11.84 -2.18
C VAL A 824 6.36 11.18 -3.22
N ARG A 825 6.44 11.61 -4.48
CA ARG A 825 5.66 11.03 -5.59
C ARG A 825 6.39 9.91 -6.31
N GLY A 826 7.68 9.76 -6.04
CA GLY A 826 8.48 8.63 -6.50
C GLY A 826 8.90 8.73 -7.97
N PRO A 827 9.68 7.74 -8.44
CA PRO A 827 10.42 7.84 -9.70
C PRO A 827 9.57 7.77 -10.96
N MET A 828 8.30 7.37 -10.85
CA MET A 828 7.45 7.15 -12.02
C MET A 828 6.49 8.30 -12.31
N ASN A 829 6.32 9.27 -11.38
CA ASN A 829 5.29 10.31 -11.46
C ASN A 829 5.45 11.31 -12.62
N GLU A 830 6.69 11.70 -12.92
CA GLU A 830 6.99 12.74 -13.91
C GLU A 830 7.52 12.14 -15.23
N GLY A 831 7.00 12.63 -16.35
CA GLY A 831 7.51 12.43 -17.69
C GLY A 831 8.40 13.57 -18.19
N GLY A 832 8.68 13.55 -19.49
CA GLY A 832 9.63 14.46 -20.13
C GLY A 832 9.03 15.71 -20.77
N LEU A 833 7.75 16.02 -20.62
CA LEU A 833 7.20 17.27 -21.16
C LEU A 833 7.80 18.49 -20.44
N TYR A 834 7.97 19.62 -21.13
CA TYR A 834 8.62 20.79 -20.54
C TYR A 834 7.96 21.24 -19.22
N GLY A 835 6.62 21.28 -19.16
CA GLY A 835 5.91 21.63 -17.94
C GLY A 835 6.13 20.67 -16.77
N GLU A 836 6.32 19.38 -17.04
CA GLU A 836 6.69 18.39 -16.02
C GLU A 836 8.13 18.62 -15.53
N ARG A 837 9.08 18.81 -16.45
CA ARG A 837 10.49 19.04 -16.10
C ARG A 837 10.67 20.30 -15.24
N MET A 838 9.88 21.32 -15.52
CA MET A 838 9.85 22.57 -14.76
C MET A 838 9.00 22.51 -13.48
N GLY A 839 8.26 21.41 -13.26
CA GLY A 839 7.44 21.20 -12.06
C GLY A 839 6.12 22.00 -12.05
N TRP A 840 5.59 22.43 -13.19
CA TRP A 840 4.37 23.26 -13.25
C TRP A 840 3.11 22.58 -12.69
N HIS A 841 3.12 21.25 -12.58
CA HIS A 841 2.06 20.46 -11.93
C HIS A 841 2.06 20.58 -10.40
N LEU A 842 3.16 21.04 -9.80
CA LEU A 842 3.34 21.03 -8.34
C LEU A 842 2.52 22.13 -7.64
N PRO A 843 2.02 21.87 -6.42
CA PRO A 843 1.31 22.88 -5.63
C PRO A 843 2.14 24.15 -5.42
N GLY A 844 1.51 25.32 -5.54
CA GLY A 844 2.18 26.61 -5.32
C GLY A 844 3.03 27.12 -6.47
N TYR A 845 3.05 26.44 -7.63
CA TYR A 845 3.64 26.97 -8.86
C TYR A 845 3.10 28.38 -9.18
N GLN A 846 4.01 29.33 -9.36
CA GLN A 846 3.66 30.72 -9.70
C GLN A 846 3.65 30.87 -11.21
N VAL A 847 2.45 30.93 -11.77
CA VAL A 847 2.27 31.10 -13.22
C VAL A 847 2.81 32.49 -13.63
N PRO A 848 3.67 32.59 -14.67
CA PRO A 848 4.20 33.87 -15.11
C PRO A 848 3.12 34.74 -15.77
N GLU A 849 3.32 36.06 -15.74
CA GLU A 849 2.41 37.03 -16.38
C GLU A 849 2.22 36.80 -17.89
N SER A 850 3.20 36.17 -18.55
CA SER A 850 3.16 35.82 -19.98
C SER A 850 2.28 34.61 -20.30
N ALA A 851 1.76 33.89 -19.29
CA ALA A 851 0.87 32.76 -19.52
C ALA A 851 -0.46 33.22 -20.12
N LEU A 852 -1.00 32.42 -21.03
CA LEU A 852 -2.24 32.72 -21.73
C LEU A 852 -3.44 32.46 -20.81
N ASP A 853 -4.46 33.31 -20.88
CA ASP A 853 -5.79 33.02 -20.35
C ASP A 853 -6.53 32.12 -21.34
N SER A 854 -6.28 30.80 -21.26
CA SER A 854 -6.86 29.81 -22.15
C SER A 854 -7.13 28.50 -21.41
N SER A 855 -8.21 27.82 -21.81
CA SER A 855 -8.74 26.61 -21.19
C SER A 855 -8.47 25.36 -22.04
N PRO A 856 -8.39 24.16 -21.43
CA PRO A 856 -8.40 22.90 -22.18
C PRO A 856 -9.61 22.74 -23.13
N LEU A 857 -10.71 23.48 -22.89
CA LEU A 857 -11.89 23.50 -23.75
C LEU A 857 -11.67 24.25 -25.07
N GLU A 858 -10.79 25.24 -25.07
CA GLU A 858 -10.35 25.94 -26.28
C GLU A 858 -9.30 25.12 -27.02
N GLY A 859 -8.38 24.52 -26.26
CA GLY A 859 -7.40 23.57 -26.75
C GLY A 859 -6.26 24.17 -27.56
N VAL A 860 -5.77 23.42 -28.54
CA VAL A 860 -4.71 23.80 -29.49
C VAL A 860 -5.15 23.53 -30.92
N SER A 861 -4.69 24.34 -31.88
CA SER A 861 -5.15 24.32 -33.28
C SER A 861 -4.22 23.59 -34.25
N GLY A 862 -3.17 22.92 -33.76
CA GLY A 862 -2.21 22.17 -34.55
C GLY A 862 -1.53 21.09 -33.72
N ALA A 863 -0.54 20.40 -34.30
CA ALA A 863 0.27 19.40 -33.61
C ALA A 863 1.22 20.12 -32.63
N GLU A 864 0.67 20.55 -31.51
CA GLU A 864 1.32 21.33 -30.46
C GLU A 864 0.91 20.79 -29.09
N GLY A 865 1.59 21.25 -28.05
CA GLY A 865 1.30 20.87 -26.68
C GLY A 865 1.06 22.08 -25.79
N ARG A 866 0.11 21.97 -24.88
CA ARG A 866 -0.21 23.02 -23.91
C ARG A 866 -0.33 22.43 -22.51
N PHE A 867 0.24 23.14 -21.54
CA PHE A 867 0.09 22.85 -20.12
C PHE A 867 -0.89 23.84 -19.52
N TYR A 868 -2.04 23.34 -19.08
CA TYR A 868 -3.09 24.13 -18.46
C TYR A 868 -3.00 23.96 -16.95
N THR A 869 -3.04 25.05 -16.21
CA THR A 869 -3.05 25.06 -14.74
C THR A 869 -4.24 25.86 -14.24
N THR A 870 -4.93 25.34 -13.23
CA THR A 870 -5.94 26.06 -12.48
C THR A 870 -5.84 25.69 -11.00
N SER A 871 -6.59 26.39 -10.16
CA SER A 871 -6.65 26.12 -8.74
C SER A 871 -8.08 26.32 -8.26
N PHE A 872 -8.52 25.48 -7.32
CA PHE A 872 -9.86 25.58 -6.73
C PHE A 872 -9.80 25.25 -5.25
N GLN A 873 -10.75 25.77 -4.50
CA GLN A 873 -10.89 25.53 -3.06
C GLN A 873 -12.00 24.49 -2.84
N LEU A 874 -11.76 23.54 -1.94
CA LEU A 874 -12.82 22.73 -1.35
C LEU A 874 -12.96 23.06 0.14
N ASP A 875 -14.16 22.85 0.67
CA ASP A 875 -14.50 23.03 2.08
C ASP A 875 -15.62 22.06 2.48
N LEU A 876 -15.35 20.76 2.36
CA LEU A 876 -16.31 19.71 2.75
C LEU A 876 -16.43 19.63 4.28
N GLU A 877 -17.56 19.20 4.83
CA GLU A 877 -17.72 19.07 6.30
C GLU A 877 -16.78 18.02 6.92
N GLU A 878 -16.57 18.12 8.24
CA GLU A 878 -15.62 17.32 9.04
C GLU A 878 -15.81 15.81 8.94
N ASP A 879 -17.06 15.39 8.96
CA ASP A 879 -17.52 14.03 9.07
C ASP A 879 -17.95 13.43 7.72
N LEU A 880 -17.59 14.03 6.59
CA LEU A 880 -18.00 13.54 5.26
C LEU A 880 -16.88 12.81 4.51
N ASP A 881 -17.18 11.61 4.02
CA ASP A 881 -16.47 10.97 2.91
C ASP A 881 -17.22 11.26 1.61
N VAL A 882 -16.59 12.05 0.74
CA VAL A 882 -17.11 12.39 -0.58
C VAL A 882 -16.04 12.05 -1.61
N PRO A 883 -16.10 10.87 -2.24
CA PRO A 883 -15.14 10.56 -3.29
C PRO A 883 -15.36 11.52 -4.48
N ILE A 884 -14.30 12.22 -4.88
CA ILE A 884 -14.32 13.22 -5.96
C ILE A 884 -13.39 12.75 -7.09
N GLY A 885 -13.79 12.99 -8.33
CA GLY A 885 -12.94 12.80 -9.50
C GLY A 885 -13.08 13.91 -10.54
N LEU A 886 -12.30 13.81 -11.61
CA LEU A 886 -12.37 14.68 -12.79
C LEU A 886 -13.04 13.94 -13.95
N GLN A 887 -14.17 14.46 -14.42
CA GLN A 887 -14.85 14.00 -15.62
C GLN A 887 -14.28 14.76 -16.83
N LEU A 888 -13.81 14.01 -17.81
CA LEU A 888 -13.33 14.51 -19.09
C LEU A 888 -14.19 13.97 -20.25
N SER A 889 -14.29 14.75 -21.31
CA SER A 889 -14.71 14.28 -22.62
C SER A 889 -14.05 15.14 -23.71
N ALA A 890 -14.00 14.61 -24.94
CA ALA A 890 -13.44 15.31 -26.08
C ALA A 890 -14.35 15.12 -27.31
N PRO A 891 -14.31 16.06 -28.28
CA PRO A 891 -15.00 15.88 -29.56
C PRO A 891 -14.58 14.57 -30.22
N ALA A 892 -15.53 13.91 -30.91
CA ALA A 892 -15.23 12.70 -31.67
C ALA A 892 -14.09 12.93 -32.70
N GLY A 893 -13.13 12.01 -32.75
CA GLY A 893 -11.96 12.11 -33.62
C GLY A 893 -10.83 12.99 -33.06
N THR A 894 -10.94 13.47 -31.81
CA THR A 894 -9.81 14.13 -31.13
C THR A 894 -8.70 13.12 -30.86
N GLU A 895 -7.53 13.33 -31.46
CA GLU A 895 -6.34 12.49 -31.28
C GLU A 895 -5.31 13.24 -30.45
N ALA A 896 -5.23 12.89 -29.17
CA ALA A 896 -4.38 13.60 -28.22
C ALA A 896 -3.85 12.69 -27.11
N VAL A 897 -2.73 13.10 -26.52
CA VAL A 897 -2.26 12.60 -25.23
C VAL A 897 -2.61 13.64 -24.18
N VAL A 898 -3.41 13.25 -23.20
CA VAL A 898 -3.80 14.12 -22.08
C VAL A 898 -3.35 13.50 -20.77
N GLN A 899 -2.61 14.25 -19.95
CA GLN A 899 -2.25 13.82 -18.60
C GLN A 899 -2.84 14.75 -17.54
N ILE A 900 -3.30 14.18 -16.43
CA ILE A 900 -4.01 14.87 -15.36
C ILE A 900 -3.15 14.85 -14.10
N PHE A 901 -2.88 16.02 -13.53
CA PHE A 901 -2.13 16.16 -12.29
C PHE A 901 -2.98 16.82 -11.21
N MET A 902 -3.24 16.11 -10.11
CA MET A 902 -3.89 16.65 -8.92
C MET A 902 -2.85 16.87 -7.84
N ASN A 903 -2.66 18.13 -7.42
CA ASN A 903 -1.65 18.54 -6.44
C ASN A 903 -0.26 17.92 -6.70
N GLY A 904 0.16 17.90 -7.97
CA GLY A 904 1.44 17.34 -8.41
C GLY A 904 1.45 15.85 -8.73
N TYR A 905 0.46 15.08 -8.29
CA TYR A 905 0.38 13.65 -8.62
C TYR A 905 -0.27 13.43 -9.99
N GLN A 906 0.41 12.72 -10.88
CA GLN A 906 -0.18 12.24 -12.13
C GLN A 906 -1.21 11.15 -11.78
N PHE A 907 -2.49 11.43 -12.03
CA PHE A 907 -3.62 10.54 -11.70
C PHE A 907 -4.51 10.25 -12.91
N GLY A 908 -3.99 10.48 -14.12
CA GLY A 908 -4.76 10.27 -15.34
C GLY A 908 -3.90 10.31 -16.58
N HIS A 909 -4.04 9.27 -17.40
CA HIS A 909 -3.61 9.22 -18.79
C HIS A 909 -4.86 9.00 -19.64
N TYR A 910 -5.26 10.03 -20.39
CA TYR A 910 -6.48 10.05 -21.19
C TYR A 910 -6.13 10.14 -22.68
N LEU A 911 -6.56 9.11 -23.42
CA LEU A 911 -6.42 9.01 -24.87
C LEU A 911 -7.83 9.01 -25.48
N PRO A 912 -8.40 10.18 -25.85
CA PRO A 912 -9.81 10.29 -26.24
C PRO A 912 -10.21 9.42 -27.44
N HIS A 913 -9.27 9.15 -28.36
CA HIS A 913 -9.46 8.29 -29.53
C HIS A 913 -9.32 6.79 -29.24
N ILE A 914 -8.91 6.40 -28.02
CA ILE A 914 -8.72 4.99 -27.62
C ILE A 914 -9.65 4.63 -26.45
N GLY A 915 -9.69 5.45 -25.41
CA GLY A 915 -10.48 5.19 -24.21
C GLY A 915 -10.02 3.95 -23.41
N PRO A 916 -10.85 3.43 -22.50
CA PRO A 916 -12.25 3.81 -22.26
C PRO A 916 -12.45 4.84 -21.13
N GLN A 917 -11.42 5.09 -20.31
CA GLN A 917 -11.58 5.89 -19.10
C GLN A 917 -11.85 7.37 -19.42
N SER A 918 -12.90 7.92 -18.81
CA SER A 918 -13.28 9.33 -18.92
C SER A 918 -13.49 10.01 -17.56
N LEU A 919 -13.44 9.24 -16.48
CA LEU A 919 -13.63 9.73 -15.12
C LEU A 919 -12.50 9.21 -14.23
N PHE A 920 -11.82 10.14 -13.55
CA PHE A 920 -10.57 9.89 -12.82
C PHE A 920 -10.71 10.27 -11.35
N PRO A 921 -10.79 9.30 -10.42
CA PRO A 921 -10.97 9.59 -8.99
C PRO A 921 -9.67 10.09 -8.35
N PHE A 922 -9.79 10.97 -7.35
CA PHE A 922 -8.67 11.41 -6.51
C PHE A 922 -8.96 11.05 -5.05
N PRO A 923 -8.13 10.22 -4.40
CA PRO A 923 -8.33 9.92 -2.99
C PRO A 923 -8.04 11.16 -2.11
N PRO A 924 -8.77 11.36 -0.99
CA PRO A 924 -8.41 12.35 0.01
C PRO A 924 -6.94 12.20 0.43
N GLY A 925 -6.21 13.30 0.50
CA GLY A 925 -4.75 13.31 0.71
C GLY A 925 -3.97 13.52 -0.59
N VAL A 926 -4.48 13.05 -1.73
CA VAL A 926 -4.08 13.56 -3.06
C VAL A 926 -4.91 14.79 -3.39
N ILE A 927 -6.24 14.71 -3.27
CA ILE A 927 -7.12 15.89 -3.24
C ILE A 927 -7.28 16.36 -1.78
N LYS A 928 -7.25 17.67 -1.56
CA LYS A 928 -7.57 18.27 -0.26
C LYS A 928 -9.07 18.52 -0.21
N ASN A 929 -9.77 17.75 0.62
CA ASN A 929 -11.21 17.95 0.87
C ASN A 929 -11.52 19.31 1.52
N ARG A 930 -10.51 19.90 2.16
CA ARG A 930 -10.52 21.23 2.75
C ARG A 930 -9.21 21.93 2.44
N GLY A 931 -9.28 23.03 1.71
CA GLY A 931 -8.09 23.77 1.28
C GLY A 931 -7.98 23.98 -0.22
N GLN A 932 -6.90 24.66 -0.57
CA GLN A 932 -6.56 24.99 -1.94
C GLN A 932 -5.96 23.77 -2.63
N ASN A 933 -6.55 23.40 -3.77
CA ASN A 933 -6.06 22.39 -4.68
C ASN A 933 -5.49 23.04 -5.94
N SER A 934 -4.44 22.43 -6.49
CA SER A 934 -3.87 22.73 -7.80
C SER A 934 -4.21 21.60 -8.75
N LEU A 935 -4.77 21.95 -9.92
CA LEU A 935 -5.04 21.02 -11.00
C LEU A 935 -4.25 21.45 -12.22
N ALA A 936 -3.50 20.52 -12.80
CA ALA A 936 -2.87 20.71 -14.08
C ALA A 936 -3.30 19.64 -15.09
N ILE A 937 -3.42 20.05 -16.35
CA ILE A 937 -3.70 19.17 -17.48
C ILE A 937 -2.67 19.47 -18.55
N SER A 938 -1.84 18.48 -18.90
CA SER A 938 -1.06 18.56 -20.14
C SER A 938 -1.90 17.98 -21.26
N MET A 939 -1.93 18.66 -22.40
CA MET A 939 -2.57 18.15 -23.62
C MET A 939 -1.63 18.35 -24.78
N TRP A 940 -1.38 17.28 -25.51
CA TRP A 940 -0.57 17.25 -26.71
C TRP A 940 -1.40 16.67 -27.86
N ALA A 941 -1.65 17.49 -28.88
CA ALA A 941 -2.31 17.05 -30.10
C ALA A 941 -1.34 16.22 -30.96
N LEU A 942 -1.76 15.01 -31.34
CA LEU A 942 -0.92 14.08 -32.11
C LEU A 942 -0.89 14.42 -33.61
N THR A 943 -1.84 15.24 -34.07
CA THR A 943 -1.99 15.62 -35.49
C THR A 943 -2.14 17.12 -35.68
N ASP A 944 -2.00 17.59 -36.92
CA ASP A 944 -2.15 19.00 -37.29
C ASP A 944 -3.60 19.50 -37.26
N ALA A 945 -4.58 18.63 -36.99
CA ALA A 945 -5.96 19.01 -36.72
C ALA A 945 -6.13 19.77 -35.39
N GLY A 946 -5.16 19.66 -34.48
CA GLY A 946 -5.27 20.17 -33.12
C GLY A 946 -6.10 19.26 -32.21
N ALA A 947 -6.30 19.70 -30.97
CA ALA A 947 -7.06 18.96 -29.98
C ALA A 947 -7.70 19.93 -28.98
N ARG A 948 -8.88 19.58 -28.47
CA ARG A 948 -9.53 20.28 -27.36
C ARG A 948 -10.40 19.30 -26.58
N LEU A 949 -10.72 19.65 -25.34
CA LEU A 949 -11.72 18.94 -24.55
C LEU A 949 -13.11 19.58 -24.75
N GLU A 950 -14.16 18.81 -24.47
CA GLU A 950 -15.55 19.31 -24.44
C GLU A 950 -16.11 19.37 -23.02
N GLN A 951 -15.51 18.62 -22.09
CA GLN A 951 -15.88 18.63 -20.68
C GLN A 951 -14.64 18.50 -19.81
N VAL A 952 -14.58 19.35 -18.77
CA VAL A 952 -13.59 19.29 -17.68
C VAL A 952 -14.29 19.74 -16.40
N GLU A 953 -14.79 18.80 -15.60
CA GLU A 953 -15.57 19.11 -14.39
C GLU A 953 -15.22 18.18 -13.23
N LEU A 954 -15.27 18.72 -12.01
CA LEU A 954 -15.23 17.90 -10.80
C LEU A 954 -16.57 17.19 -10.62
N LYS A 955 -16.52 15.91 -10.23
CA LYS A 955 -17.70 15.08 -10.03
C LYS A 955 -17.58 14.33 -8.70
N ALA A 956 -18.62 14.43 -7.88
CA ALA A 956 -18.77 13.57 -6.71
C ALA A 956 -19.34 12.22 -7.14
N TYR A 957 -18.77 11.13 -6.65
CA TYR A 957 -19.27 9.79 -6.90
C TYR A 957 -20.38 9.38 -5.94
N ALA A 958 -20.21 9.77 -4.67
CA ALA A 958 -21.11 9.44 -3.57
C ALA A 958 -20.88 10.42 -2.40
N LYS A 959 -21.66 10.26 -1.33
CA LYS A 959 -21.54 11.02 -0.08
C LYS A 959 -21.92 10.12 1.11
N TYR A 960 -21.12 10.17 2.16
CA TYR A 960 -21.33 9.41 3.39
C TYR A 960 -21.00 10.28 4.59
N ARG A 961 -21.81 10.21 5.66
CA ARG A 961 -21.31 10.58 6.99
C ARG A 961 -20.45 9.42 7.47
N SER A 962 -19.25 9.71 7.95
CA SER A 962 -18.25 8.73 8.32
C SER A 962 -17.68 8.99 9.71
N GLY A 963 -17.44 7.91 10.44
CA GLY A 963 -16.67 7.93 11.68
C GLY A 963 -15.16 7.86 11.44
N PHE A 964 -14.72 7.76 10.19
CA PHE A 964 -13.30 7.82 9.82
C PHE A 964 -12.87 9.28 9.68
N ASP A 965 -11.74 9.62 10.30
CA ASP A 965 -11.21 10.97 10.24
C ASP A 965 -10.57 11.27 8.87
N PHE A 966 -11.35 11.93 8.01
CA PHE A 966 -10.91 12.51 6.73
C PHE A 966 -10.40 13.94 6.86
N ASN A 967 -10.39 14.51 8.07
CA ASN A 967 -9.89 15.86 8.34
C ASN A 967 -8.43 15.83 8.80
N ARG A 968 -7.55 15.29 7.96
CA ARG A 968 -6.13 15.14 8.29
C ARG A 968 -5.26 16.11 7.50
N ASP A 969 -4.13 16.47 8.10
CA ASP A 969 -3.10 17.21 7.40
C ASP A 969 -2.26 16.26 6.53
N TRP A 970 -2.48 16.32 5.22
CA TRP A 970 -1.72 15.58 4.22
C TRP A 970 -0.71 16.45 3.48
N THR A 971 -0.34 17.62 4.01
CA THR A 971 0.63 18.52 3.35
C THR A 971 1.98 17.86 3.12
N TYR A 972 2.38 16.90 3.96
CA TYR A 972 3.61 16.13 3.78
C TYR A 972 3.63 15.27 2.50
N LEU A 973 2.45 14.90 1.98
CA LEU A 973 2.29 14.20 0.70
C LEU A 973 2.34 15.16 -0.50
N GLN A 974 2.30 16.47 -0.27
CA GLN A 974 2.14 17.46 -1.33
C GLN A 974 3.23 18.54 -1.25
N PRO A 975 4.52 18.16 -1.37
CA PRO A 975 5.59 19.13 -1.40
C PRO A 975 5.34 20.12 -2.55
N GLY A 976 5.51 21.40 -2.23
CA GLY A 976 5.25 22.50 -3.15
C GLY A 976 6.34 22.68 -4.20
N TRP A 977 6.01 23.49 -5.21
CA TRP A 977 6.92 23.86 -6.28
C TRP A 977 8.13 24.63 -5.74
N LYS A 978 9.30 24.30 -6.29
CA LYS A 978 10.53 25.08 -6.16
C LYS A 978 11.01 25.36 -7.57
N ASP A 979 11.60 26.52 -7.80
CA ASP A 979 12.15 26.83 -9.12
C ASP A 979 13.23 25.81 -9.49
N ARG A 980 12.97 25.04 -10.54
CA ARG A 980 13.84 23.98 -11.05
C ARG A 980 14.76 24.46 -12.17
N THR A 981 14.71 25.74 -12.58
CA THR A 981 15.60 26.28 -13.63
C THR A 981 17.07 26.07 -13.28
N GLU A 982 17.49 26.47 -12.08
CA GLU A 982 18.87 26.26 -11.61
C GLU A 982 19.21 24.77 -11.43
N THR A 983 18.26 23.95 -10.99
CA THR A 983 18.45 22.51 -10.81
C THR A 983 18.66 21.81 -12.17
N GLU A 984 17.86 22.14 -13.19
CA GLU A 984 18.07 21.68 -14.56
C GLU A 984 19.44 22.16 -15.09
N HIS A 985 19.81 23.42 -14.82
CA HIS A 985 21.08 24.00 -15.22
C HIS A 985 22.29 23.29 -14.57
N GLN A 986 22.25 23.08 -13.26
CA GLN A 986 23.31 22.45 -12.49
C GLN A 986 23.43 20.96 -12.82
N MET A 987 22.31 20.25 -13.01
CA MET A 987 22.30 18.83 -13.36
C MET A 987 22.81 18.58 -14.77
N ALA A 988 22.41 19.40 -15.74
CA ALA A 988 22.95 19.35 -17.10
C ALA A 988 24.46 19.62 -17.14
N THR A 989 24.91 20.62 -16.37
CA THR A 989 26.33 20.99 -16.28
C THR A 989 27.15 19.90 -15.61
N ALA A 990 26.67 19.31 -14.51
CA ALA A 990 27.34 18.21 -13.81
C ALA A 990 27.45 16.95 -14.68
N LYS A 991 26.42 16.63 -15.48
CA LYS A 991 26.45 15.51 -16.42
C LYS A 991 27.47 15.75 -17.53
N LEU A 992 27.53 16.96 -18.07
CA LEU A 992 28.51 17.37 -19.08
C LEU A 992 29.96 17.33 -18.53
N HIS A 993 30.17 17.68 -17.25
CA HIS A 993 31.46 17.53 -16.58
C HIS A 993 31.86 16.07 -16.31
N ALA A 994 30.90 15.22 -15.93
CA ALA A 994 31.14 13.78 -15.74
C ALA A 994 31.52 13.09 -17.06
N GLU A 995 30.89 13.49 -18.17
CA GLU A 995 31.18 12.98 -19.51
C GLU A 995 32.50 13.54 -20.08
N THR A 996 32.97 14.70 -19.61
CA THR A 996 34.22 15.35 -20.08
C THR A 996 35.44 15.16 -19.16
N GLY A 997 35.30 14.50 -18.01
CA GLY A 997 36.42 14.02 -17.19
C GLY A 997 37.25 15.09 -16.46
N THR A 998 36.73 16.30 -16.22
CA THR A 998 37.48 17.40 -15.57
C THR A 998 37.03 17.61 -14.11
N SER A 999 37.70 16.94 -13.16
CA SER A 999 37.49 17.16 -11.72
C SER A 999 38.63 17.99 -11.10
N THR A 1000 38.29 19.16 -10.55
CA THR A 1000 39.17 19.89 -9.61
C THR A 1000 38.40 20.03 -8.29
N PRO A 1001 38.99 19.73 -7.11
CA PRO A 1001 38.25 19.79 -5.84
C PRO A 1001 38.00 21.24 -5.40
N PRO A 1002 36.82 21.59 -4.84
CA PRO A 1002 36.59 22.92 -4.30
C PRO A 1002 37.40 23.17 -3.01
N ASN A 1003 37.82 24.42 -2.87
CA ASN A 1003 38.69 24.92 -1.80
C ASN A 1003 37.94 25.04 -0.47
N ASN A 1004 38.58 24.63 0.62
CA ASN A 1004 37.94 24.27 1.89
C ASN A 1004 37.82 25.42 2.91
N ASN A 1005 37.33 26.59 2.48
CA ASN A 1005 37.06 27.72 3.37
C ASN A 1005 35.89 28.52 2.80
N ASN A 1006 34.66 28.27 3.25
CA ASN A 1006 33.61 29.29 3.21
C ASN A 1006 32.37 28.89 4.03
N THR A 1007 31.84 29.87 4.74
CA THR A 1007 30.55 29.89 5.46
C THR A 1007 29.33 29.85 4.53
N ASP A 1008 29.48 29.36 3.29
CA ASP A 1008 28.52 29.43 2.18
C ASP A 1008 27.29 28.52 2.33
N HIS A 1009 27.24 27.71 3.39
CA HIS A 1009 26.16 26.74 3.65
C HIS A 1009 25.10 27.23 4.65
N LEU A 1010 25.19 28.47 5.14
CA LEU A 1010 24.27 29.00 6.16
C LEU A 1010 23.41 30.15 5.61
N PHE A 1011 22.11 29.90 5.46
CA PHE A 1011 21.11 30.91 5.05
C PHE A 1011 21.16 32.15 5.97
N GLN A 1012 21.18 33.35 5.39
CA GLN A 1012 21.27 34.61 6.13
C GLN A 1012 19.86 35.17 6.33
N LEU A 1013 19.35 35.11 7.56
CA LEU A 1013 18.01 35.60 7.89
C LEU A 1013 18.02 37.13 8.04
N PRO A 1014 17.14 37.87 7.34
CA PRO A 1014 17.00 39.31 7.53
C PRO A 1014 16.65 39.63 9.00
N HIS A 1015 17.29 40.65 9.58
CA HIS A 1015 17.03 41.12 10.94
C HIS A 1015 17.40 40.16 12.09
N VAL A 1016 18.13 39.08 11.81
CA VAL A 1016 18.65 38.16 12.85
C VAL A 1016 20.15 38.38 13.07
N ARG A 1017 20.54 38.70 14.30
CA ARG A 1017 21.95 38.76 14.71
C ARG A 1017 22.42 37.35 15.06
N ARG A 1018 23.31 36.78 14.24
CA ARG A 1018 23.90 35.45 14.45
C ARG A 1018 25.26 35.57 15.16
N GLN A 1019 25.44 34.86 16.27
CA GLN A 1019 26.71 34.69 16.97
C GLN A 1019 27.13 33.21 16.86
N LEU A 1020 28.35 32.94 16.37
CA LEU A 1020 28.88 31.58 16.25
C LEU A 1020 29.88 31.33 17.38
N ILE A 1021 29.51 30.45 18.31
CA ILE A 1021 30.36 30.06 19.45
C ILE A 1021 30.66 28.56 19.33
N SER A 1022 31.95 28.21 19.23
CA SER A 1022 32.38 26.81 19.18
C SER A 1022 32.54 26.25 20.59
N LEU A 1023 31.44 25.77 21.19
CA LEU A 1023 31.45 25.26 22.56
C LEU A 1023 32.43 24.09 22.77
N THR A 1024 32.73 23.34 21.71
CA THR A 1024 33.76 22.29 21.69
C THR A 1024 35.01 22.76 20.95
N GLY A 1025 35.54 23.92 21.35
CA GLY A 1025 36.69 24.56 20.73
C GLY A 1025 38.04 23.97 21.16
N LYS A 1026 39.14 24.71 20.91
CA LYS A 1026 40.52 24.23 21.14
C LYS A 1026 40.81 23.80 22.58
N ALA A 1027 40.13 24.37 23.57
CA ALA A 1027 40.30 23.99 24.97
C ALA A 1027 39.74 22.58 25.25
N PHE A 1028 38.55 22.28 24.71
CA PHE A 1028 37.92 20.97 24.76
C PHE A 1028 38.69 19.95 23.90
N GLU A 1029 39.11 20.30 22.68
CA GLU A 1029 39.95 19.42 21.86
C GLU A 1029 41.24 19.03 22.57
N ARG A 1030 41.90 19.99 23.24
CA ARG A 1030 43.09 19.71 24.07
C ARG A 1030 42.75 18.79 25.24
N SER A 1031 41.63 19.00 25.92
CA SER A 1031 41.24 18.15 27.06
C SER A 1031 41.02 16.70 26.62
N LEU A 1032 40.41 16.48 25.45
CA LEU A 1032 40.29 15.13 24.87
C LEU A 1032 41.66 14.54 24.50
N LEU A 1033 42.56 15.31 23.89
CA LEU A 1033 43.89 14.83 23.53
C LEU A 1033 44.72 14.41 24.75
N TRP A 1034 44.68 15.19 25.84
CA TRP A 1034 45.41 14.86 27.08
C TRP A 1034 44.86 13.64 27.82
N ARG A 1035 43.69 13.12 27.42
CA ARG A 1035 43.11 11.88 27.97
C ARG A 1035 43.53 10.63 27.22
N LEU A 1036 44.17 10.76 26.04
CA LEU A 1036 44.76 9.62 25.36
C LEU A 1036 45.93 9.06 26.18
N ASP A 1037 46.12 7.74 26.13
CA ASP A 1037 47.39 7.18 26.55
C ASP A 1037 48.55 7.73 25.70
N TRP A 1038 49.76 7.64 26.23
CA TRP A 1038 50.95 8.21 25.60
C TRP A 1038 51.19 7.69 24.17
N TRP A 1039 50.81 6.44 23.86
CA TRP A 1039 50.99 5.85 22.54
C TRP A 1039 50.00 6.44 21.53
N ASN A 1040 48.71 6.46 21.88
CA ASN A 1040 47.66 7.01 21.04
C ASN A 1040 47.78 8.53 20.88
N PHE A 1041 48.29 9.24 21.90
CA PHE A 1041 48.61 10.67 21.81
C PHE A 1041 49.62 10.98 20.70
N PHE A 1042 50.77 10.28 20.67
CA PHE A 1042 51.76 10.46 19.61
C PHE A 1042 51.25 10.02 18.24
N LYS A 1043 50.44 8.96 18.19
CA LYS A 1043 49.82 8.46 16.96
C LYS A 1043 48.87 9.50 16.34
N VAL A 1044 48.02 10.12 17.15
CA VAL A 1044 47.11 11.19 16.70
C VAL A 1044 47.89 12.40 16.18
N LEU A 1045 48.97 12.80 16.87
CA LEU A 1045 49.83 13.90 16.40
C LEU A 1045 50.51 13.59 15.07
N ALA A 1046 51.03 12.36 14.89
CA ALA A 1046 51.68 11.94 13.64
C ALA A 1046 50.69 11.91 12.47
N LEU A 1047 49.47 11.39 12.69
CA LEU A 1047 48.41 11.35 11.67
C LEU A 1047 47.95 12.76 11.29
N ALA A 1048 47.71 13.63 12.27
CA ALA A 1048 47.32 15.01 12.04
C ALA A 1048 48.39 15.80 11.26
N ALA A 1049 49.68 15.61 11.60
CA ALA A 1049 50.80 16.25 10.91
C ALA A 1049 51.01 15.71 9.47
N SER A 1050 50.62 14.46 9.23
CA SER A 1050 50.74 13.80 7.92
C SER A 1050 49.51 13.98 7.02
N GLY A 1051 48.54 14.79 7.42
CA GLY A 1051 47.33 15.07 6.63
C GLY A 1051 46.17 14.08 6.80
N TYR A 1052 46.32 13.04 7.62
CA TYR A 1052 45.32 12.00 7.89
C TYR A 1052 44.40 12.41 9.06
N ARG A 1053 43.67 13.52 8.87
CA ARG A 1053 42.82 14.10 9.93
C ARG A 1053 41.67 13.17 10.34
N ASN A 1054 41.06 12.44 9.41
CA ASN A 1054 39.94 11.55 9.72
C ASN A 1054 40.37 10.38 10.61
N ASP A 1055 41.53 9.77 10.33
CA ASP A 1055 42.06 8.67 11.14
C ASP A 1055 42.45 9.14 12.55
N ALA A 1056 42.98 10.36 12.66
CA ALA A 1056 43.23 10.99 13.95
C ALA A 1056 41.94 11.20 14.76
N VAL A 1057 40.85 11.62 14.11
CA VAL A 1057 39.54 11.82 14.75
C VAL A 1057 38.91 10.49 15.20
N ILE A 1058 39.01 9.43 14.38
CA ILE A 1058 38.50 8.10 14.75
C ILE A 1058 39.18 7.59 16.03
N ILE A 1059 40.51 7.75 16.16
CA ILE A 1059 41.23 7.33 17.37
C ILE A 1059 40.74 8.09 18.60
N VAL A 1060 40.52 9.41 18.49
CA VAL A 1060 39.97 10.21 19.60
C VAL A 1060 38.54 9.77 19.91
N GLY A 1061 37.75 9.46 18.89
CA GLY A 1061 36.39 8.92 18.99
C GLY A 1061 36.33 7.61 19.78
N GLU A 1062 37.11 6.62 19.36
CA GLU A 1062 37.12 5.28 19.96
C GLU A 1062 37.80 5.23 21.34
N GLN A 1063 38.92 5.94 21.51
CA GLN A 1063 39.76 5.78 22.70
C GLN A 1063 39.44 6.77 23.82
N VAL A 1064 38.81 7.90 23.49
CA VAL A 1064 38.48 8.93 24.49
C VAL A 1064 37.00 9.18 24.53
N MET A 1065 36.37 9.50 23.40
CA MET A 1065 34.99 9.95 23.42
C MET A 1065 34.05 8.81 23.83
N SER A 1066 34.05 7.68 23.12
CA SER A 1066 33.17 6.54 23.37
C SER A 1066 33.22 6.01 24.82
N PRO A 1067 34.38 5.77 25.45
CA PRO A 1067 34.44 5.35 26.85
C PRO A 1067 33.88 6.37 27.85
N ARG A 1068 33.87 7.64 27.46
CA ARG A 1068 33.40 8.75 28.30
C ARG A 1068 31.88 8.89 28.26
N GLY A 1069 31.23 8.46 27.19
CA GLY A 1069 29.80 8.64 26.97
C GLY A 1069 29.39 10.12 26.88
N LEU A 1070 28.10 10.37 26.64
CA LEU A 1070 27.57 11.73 26.52
C LEU A 1070 27.56 12.49 27.85
N ILE A 1071 27.19 11.83 28.96
CA ILE A 1071 27.17 12.45 30.31
C ILE A 1071 28.51 13.06 30.62
N GLY A 1072 29.55 12.25 30.52
CA GLY A 1072 30.87 12.73 30.74
C GLY A 1072 31.22 13.81 29.71
N LEU A 1073 30.96 13.59 28.41
CA LEU A 1073 30.89 14.62 27.35
C LEU A 1073 30.59 16.04 27.88
N GLY A 1074 29.41 16.14 28.51
CA GLY A 1074 28.92 17.36 29.14
C GLY A 1074 29.79 17.86 30.29
N LEU A 1075 30.22 16.99 31.20
CA LEU A 1075 31.13 17.34 32.31
C LEU A 1075 32.47 17.92 31.83
N ASP A 1076 33.09 17.35 30.80
CA ASP A 1076 34.33 17.93 30.22
C ASP A 1076 34.08 19.26 29.54
N THR A 1077 32.92 19.41 28.91
CA THR A 1077 32.54 20.69 28.30
C THR A 1077 32.46 21.77 29.38
N LEU A 1078 31.85 21.48 30.54
CA LEU A 1078 31.80 22.42 31.67
C LEU A 1078 33.20 22.71 32.24
N ASP A 1079 34.05 21.69 32.37
CA ASP A 1079 35.36 21.86 33.00
C ASP A 1079 36.41 22.50 32.08
N SER A 1080 36.24 22.45 30.76
CA SER A 1080 37.25 22.93 29.79
C SER A 1080 36.81 24.10 28.91
N SER A 1081 35.52 24.24 28.58
CA SER A 1081 35.00 25.30 27.69
C SER A 1081 34.52 26.54 28.46
N THR A 1082 35.28 26.97 29.46
CA THR A 1082 34.88 28.04 30.39
C THR A 1082 34.78 29.41 29.73
N ALA A 1083 35.66 29.71 28.76
CA ALA A 1083 35.64 30.98 28.03
C ALA A 1083 34.41 31.09 27.11
N GLU A 1084 34.07 30.02 26.41
CA GLU A 1084 32.91 29.91 25.54
C GLU A 1084 31.60 29.97 26.35
N MET A 1085 31.55 29.29 27.51
CA MET A 1085 30.41 29.38 28.43
C MET A 1085 30.24 30.79 28.98
N LYS A 1086 31.32 31.50 29.30
CA LYS A 1086 31.24 32.92 29.67
C LYS A 1086 30.64 33.75 28.53
N GLU A 1087 31.14 33.60 27.30
CA GLU A 1087 30.64 34.34 26.14
C GLU A 1087 29.12 34.13 25.92
N ILE A 1088 28.66 32.87 26.01
CA ILE A 1088 27.24 32.51 25.88
C ILE A 1088 26.38 33.24 26.92
N PHE A 1089 26.76 33.17 28.20
CA PHE A 1089 25.96 33.76 29.27
C PHE A 1089 26.10 35.28 29.35
N GLU A 1090 27.19 35.86 28.86
CA GLU A 1090 27.28 37.31 28.67
C GLU A 1090 26.36 37.81 27.54
N LEU A 1091 26.13 36.99 26.51
CA LEU A 1091 25.17 37.29 25.44
C LEU A 1091 23.73 37.26 25.97
N PHE A 1092 23.36 36.28 26.80
CA PHE A 1092 22.02 36.25 27.41
C PHE A 1092 21.77 37.43 28.35
N ALA A 1093 22.82 37.98 28.96
CA ALA A 1093 22.70 39.11 29.86
C ALA A 1093 22.66 40.48 29.17
N SER A 1094 22.84 40.59 27.85
CA SER A 1094 22.81 41.90 27.19
C SER A 1094 21.38 42.47 27.09
N GLN A 1095 21.14 43.54 27.84
CA GLN A 1095 19.91 44.31 27.86
C GLN A 1095 20.19 45.81 27.75
N ASN A 1096 20.72 46.26 26.62
CA ASN A 1096 20.76 47.70 26.35
C ASN A 1096 19.47 48.12 25.64
N ASP A 1097 18.88 49.23 26.09
CA ASP A 1097 17.68 49.84 25.50
C ASP A 1097 17.93 50.21 24.03
N GLY A 1098 17.35 49.43 23.11
CA GLY A 1098 17.48 49.61 21.66
C GLY A 1098 17.60 48.29 20.89
N ALA A 1099 18.12 48.35 19.66
CA ALA A 1099 18.27 47.22 18.73
C ALA A 1099 19.25 46.11 19.17
N ASP A 1100 19.71 46.13 20.43
CA ASP A 1100 20.70 45.21 21.02
C ASP A 1100 20.10 44.30 22.13
N ARG A 1101 18.77 44.14 22.18
CA ARG A 1101 18.12 43.17 23.08
C ARG A 1101 18.32 41.75 22.56
N THR A 1102 18.88 40.85 23.38
CA THR A 1102 19.11 39.44 22.99
C THR A 1102 17.83 38.63 22.80
N TYR A 1103 16.78 38.97 23.55
CA TYR A 1103 15.51 38.24 23.50
C TYR A 1103 14.55 38.85 22.47
N PRO A 1104 13.86 38.03 21.64
CA PRO A 1104 13.85 36.56 21.66
C PRO A 1104 15.14 35.94 21.10
N ALA A 1105 15.62 34.87 21.75
CA ALA A 1105 16.86 34.19 21.40
C ALA A 1105 16.61 32.75 20.91
N LEU A 1106 17.26 32.36 19.83
CA LEU A 1106 17.29 30.97 19.34
C LEU A 1106 18.68 30.38 19.55
N VAL A 1107 18.75 29.24 20.24
CA VAL A 1107 20.00 28.49 20.46
C VAL A 1107 19.90 27.18 19.71
N HIS A 1108 20.87 26.91 18.83
CA HIS A 1108 20.93 25.65 18.11
C HIS A 1108 22.39 25.23 17.85
N CYS A 1109 22.62 23.94 17.65
CA CYS A 1109 23.94 23.40 17.31
C CYS A 1109 23.89 22.70 15.95
N THR A 1110 25.02 22.66 15.24
CA THR A 1110 25.09 22.17 13.85
C THR A 1110 25.12 20.65 13.70
N GLN A 1111 25.29 19.89 14.79
CA GLN A 1111 25.47 18.42 14.72
C GLN A 1111 24.73 17.64 15.82
N GLY A 1112 23.70 18.21 16.46
CA GLY A 1112 22.79 17.46 17.35
C GLY A 1112 23.37 16.81 18.63
N LYS A 1113 24.67 16.94 18.94
CA LYS A 1113 25.35 16.33 20.10
C LYS A 1113 25.14 17.10 21.42
N ASP A 1114 23.88 17.38 21.73
CA ASP A 1114 23.33 17.90 22.98
C ASP A 1114 23.98 19.14 23.65
N ARG A 1115 24.79 19.89 22.89
CA ARG A 1115 25.36 21.17 23.35
C ARG A 1115 24.27 22.23 23.57
N THR A 1116 23.22 22.19 22.74
CA THR A 1116 22.03 23.04 22.90
C THR A 1116 21.34 22.73 24.22
N GLY A 1117 21.07 21.44 24.49
CA GLY A 1117 20.41 21.00 25.71
C GLY A 1117 21.23 21.36 26.95
N LEU A 1118 22.55 21.21 26.94
CA LEU A 1118 23.40 21.59 28.07
C LEU A 1118 23.26 23.08 28.43
N VAL A 1119 23.24 23.97 27.43
CA VAL A 1119 23.06 25.42 27.65
C VAL A 1119 21.66 25.73 28.17
N VAL A 1120 20.63 25.10 27.60
CA VAL A 1120 19.23 25.28 28.02
C VAL A 1120 19.03 24.77 29.45
N LEU A 1121 19.54 23.59 29.80
CA LEU A 1121 19.50 23.03 31.16
C LEU A 1121 20.12 24.00 32.17
N MET A 1122 21.27 24.60 31.84
CA MET A 1122 21.90 25.59 32.70
C MET A 1122 21.06 26.86 32.88
N LEU A 1123 20.38 27.33 31.82
CA LEU A 1123 19.45 28.46 31.92
C LEU A 1123 18.27 28.12 32.84
N LEU A 1124 17.67 26.94 32.68
CA LEU A 1124 16.56 26.45 33.52
C LEU A 1124 16.99 26.31 34.99
N LEU A 1125 18.16 25.70 35.25
CA LEU A 1125 18.73 25.60 36.59
C LEU A 1125 19.01 26.98 37.21
N LEU A 1126 19.40 27.98 36.40
CA LEU A 1126 19.66 29.34 36.87
C LEU A 1126 18.38 30.07 37.32
N THR A 1127 17.24 29.73 36.72
CA THR A 1127 15.94 30.30 37.13
C THR A 1127 15.53 29.90 38.54
N GLY A 1128 15.83 28.65 38.93
CA GLY A 1128 15.44 28.08 40.22
C GLY A 1128 13.94 27.81 40.40
N VAL A 1129 13.12 27.92 39.35
CA VAL A 1129 11.65 27.74 39.43
C VAL A 1129 11.12 26.51 38.70
N VAL A 1130 11.94 25.87 37.84
CA VAL A 1130 11.56 24.66 37.09
C VAL A 1130 11.95 23.41 37.87
N SER A 1131 11.03 22.45 38.01
CA SER A 1131 11.30 21.20 38.76
C SER A 1131 12.23 20.26 37.98
N ASP A 1132 12.92 19.36 38.70
CA ASP A 1132 13.82 18.38 38.11
C ASP A 1132 13.10 17.39 37.19
N GLU A 1133 11.88 17.00 37.58
CA GLU A 1133 11.05 16.10 36.79
C GLU A 1133 10.67 16.75 35.47
N ALA A 1134 10.32 18.05 35.48
CA ALA A 1134 9.97 18.79 34.28
C ALA A 1134 11.17 18.98 33.35
N MET A 1135 12.35 19.34 33.89
CA MET A 1135 13.57 19.47 33.10
C MET A 1135 13.97 18.13 32.47
N THR A 1136 13.86 17.02 33.22
CA THR A 1136 14.21 15.69 32.72
C THR A 1136 13.23 15.20 31.66
N ALA A 1137 11.92 15.36 31.89
CA ALA A 1137 10.88 14.98 30.95
C ALA A 1137 10.96 15.77 29.63
N ASP A 1138 11.22 17.07 29.68
CA ASP A 1138 11.39 17.91 28.49
C ASP A 1138 12.62 17.49 27.67
N TYR A 1139 13.73 17.18 28.35
CA TYR A 1139 14.98 16.80 27.70
C TYR A 1139 14.87 15.55 26.82
N VAL A 1140 14.10 14.54 27.27
CA VAL A 1140 13.88 13.28 26.51
C VAL A 1140 12.70 13.36 25.54
N ARG A 1141 11.87 14.41 25.62
CA ARG A 1141 10.66 14.54 24.80
C ARG A 1141 10.94 14.72 23.30
N SER A 1142 12.13 15.19 22.94
CA SER A 1142 12.54 15.34 21.55
C SER A 1142 13.01 14.03 20.89
N GLU A 1143 13.25 12.96 21.65
CA GLU A 1143 13.76 11.70 21.11
C GLU A 1143 12.80 10.99 20.15
N PRO A 1144 11.48 10.87 20.42
CA PRO A 1144 10.53 10.25 19.49
C PRO A 1144 10.45 10.99 18.15
N GLU A 1145 10.64 12.31 18.16
CA GLU A 1145 10.61 13.17 16.96
C GLU A 1145 11.90 13.06 16.13
N LEU A 1146 13.00 12.61 16.75
CA LEU A 1146 14.30 12.44 16.10
C LEU A 1146 14.50 11.05 15.49
N VAL A 1147 13.56 10.12 15.69
CA VAL A 1147 13.61 8.74 15.16
C VAL A 1147 13.83 8.73 13.64
N VAL A 1148 13.24 9.69 12.92
CA VAL A 1148 13.35 9.84 11.46
C VAL A 1148 14.78 10.18 11.00
N GLU A 1149 15.58 10.83 11.85
CA GLU A 1149 16.96 11.22 11.55
C GLU A 1149 18.02 10.26 12.14
N VAL A 1150 17.60 9.23 12.89
CA VAL A 1150 18.52 8.32 13.60
C VAL A 1150 19.50 7.66 12.64
N GLU A 1151 19.05 7.19 11.46
CA GLU A 1151 19.93 6.50 10.53
C GLU A 1151 21.01 7.40 9.90
N GLU A 1152 20.66 8.62 9.51
CA GLU A 1152 21.64 9.58 8.98
C GLU A 1152 22.65 9.99 10.07
N ARG A 1153 22.17 10.27 11.28
CA ARG A 1153 23.03 10.54 12.44
C ARG A 1153 23.90 9.33 12.77
N MET A 1154 23.40 8.11 12.65
CA MET A 1154 24.17 6.87 12.83
C MET A 1154 25.27 6.71 11.80
N LYS A 1155 25.03 7.07 10.53
CA LYS A 1155 26.07 7.09 9.48
C LYS A 1155 27.19 8.07 9.84
N GLU A 1156 26.87 9.24 10.39
CA GLU A 1156 27.85 10.23 10.83
C GLU A 1156 28.60 9.81 12.11
N ILE A 1157 27.90 9.24 13.08
CA ILE A 1157 28.45 8.78 14.37
C ILE A 1157 29.41 7.59 14.17
N ARG A 1158 29.06 6.64 13.28
CA ARG A 1158 29.95 5.53 12.91
C ARG A 1158 31.22 6.01 12.22
N LYS A 1159 31.15 7.05 11.38
CA LYS A 1159 32.35 7.67 10.75
C LYS A 1159 33.32 8.28 11.77
N LEU A 1160 32.85 8.56 12.99
CA LEU A 1160 33.65 9.10 14.09
C LEU A 1160 34.11 8.02 15.08
N GLY A 1161 33.81 6.73 14.84
CA GLY A 1161 34.18 5.64 15.75
C GLY A 1161 33.34 5.58 17.03
N LEU A 1162 32.11 6.09 17.00
CA LEU A 1162 31.20 6.16 18.15
C LEU A 1162 30.05 5.14 18.05
N SER A 1163 29.50 4.72 19.20
CA SER A 1163 28.38 3.75 19.28
C SER A 1163 27.00 4.41 19.14
N GLU A 1164 25.96 3.59 19.00
CA GLU A 1164 24.56 4.03 18.92
C GLU A 1164 24.10 4.85 20.13
N ASP A 1165 24.73 4.65 21.29
CA ASP A 1165 24.44 5.38 22.54
C ASP A 1165 24.66 6.90 22.41
N TYR A 1166 25.29 7.36 21.32
CA TYR A 1166 25.47 8.78 20.97
C TYR A 1166 24.30 9.39 20.20
N THR A 1167 23.32 8.59 19.78
CA THR A 1167 22.09 9.07 19.12
C THR A 1167 20.97 9.40 20.10
N LYS A 1168 21.09 8.96 21.35
CA LYS A 1168 20.08 9.12 22.41
C LYS A 1168 20.67 9.87 23.60
N CYS A 1169 19.81 10.50 24.38
CA CYS A 1169 20.19 11.03 25.68
C CYS A 1169 20.28 9.85 26.65
N PRO A 1170 21.40 9.68 27.39
CA PRO A 1170 21.48 8.64 28.40
C PRO A 1170 20.63 8.99 29.62
N ASP A 1171 19.98 7.98 30.20
CA ASP A 1171 19.28 8.10 31.47
C ASP A 1171 20.18 8.73 32.54
N GLY A 1172 19.67 9.79 33.19
CA GLY A 1172 20.39 10.49 34.26
C GLY A 1172 21.34 11.61 33.81
N PHE A 1173 21.40 11.98 32.52
CA PHE A 1173 22.22 13.11 32.04
C PHE A 1173 21.99 14.40 32.86
N THR A 1174 20.74 14.85 32.96
CA THR A 1174 20.36 16.07 33.71
C THR A 1174 20.77 16.00 35.18
N THR A 1175 20.61 14.81 35.79
CA THR A 1175 20.92 14.55 37.20
C THR A 1175 22.43 14.64 37.46
N GLU A 1176 23.24 14.01 36.60
CA GLU A 1176 24.70 14.00 36.75
C GLU A 1176 25.33 15.37 36.46
N ILE A 1177 24.83 16.11 35.46
CA ILE A 1177 25.27 17.49 35.21
C ILE A 1177 24.99 18.37 36.43
N ARG A 1178 23.77 18.31 36.98
CA ARG A 1178 23.40 19.07 38.17
C ARG A 1178 24.26 18.68 39.38
N ARG A 1179 24.48 17.38 39.61
CA ARG A 1179 25.31 16.87 40.70
C ARG A 1179 26.73 17.41 40.61
N HIS A 1180 27.35 17.38 39.42
CA HIS A 1180 28.68 17.95 39.20
C HIS A 1180 28.73 19.45 39.44
N LEU A 1181 27.76 20.21 38.92
CA LEU A 1181 27.64 21.65 39.19
C LEU A 1181 27.53 21.93 40.70
N GLN A 1182 26.73 21.14 41.41
CA GLN A 1182 26.51 21.28 42.84
C GLN A 1182 27.76 20.95 43.67
N GLU A 1183 28.36 19.79 43.45
CA GLU A 1183 29.50 19.30 44.24
C GLU A 1183 30.78 20.09 43.98
N ARG A 1184 31.04 20.45 42.72
CA ARG A 1184 32.31 21.08 42.33
C ARG A 1184 32.28 22.60 42.40
N TYR A 1185 31.15 23.19 42.06
CA TYR A 1185 31.04 24.64 41.89
C TYR A 1185 30.01 25.30 42.83
N GLY A 1186 29.28 24.52 43.64
CA GLY A 1186 28.25 25.05 44.53
C GLY A 1186 26.92 25.39 43.82
N GLY A 1187 26.67 24.78 42.66
CA GLY A 1187 25.48 24.97 41.82
C GLY A 1187 25.79 25.76 40.54
N VAL A 1188 24.79 25.92 39.67
CA VAL A 1188 24.96 26.61 38.37
C VAL A 1188 25.38 28.08 38.55
N ASP A 1189 24.85 28.76 39.57
CA ASP A 1189 25.21 30.15 39.89
C ASP A 1189 26.68 30.26 40.34
N GLY A 1190 27.17 29.26 41.09
CA GLY A 1190 28.58 29.18 41.49
C GLY A 1190 29.50 28.85 40.30
N TYR A 1191 29.09 27.96 39.40
CA TYR A 1191 29.81 27.66 38.17
C TYR A 1191 29.90 28.88 37.25
N LEU A 1192 28.80 29.58 37.01
CA LEU A 1192 28.80 30.75 36.12
C LEU A 1192 29.65 31.90 36.67
N ARG A 1193 29.71 32.06 37.99
CA ARG A 1193 30.67 32.97 38.64
C ARG A 1193 32.11 32.50 38.50
N PHE A 1194 32.36 31.19 38.63
CA PHE A 1194 33.68 30.60 38.42
C PHE A 1194 34.20 30.83 36.99
N VAL A 1195 33.37 30.68 35.96
CA VAL A 1195 33.77 30.97 34.57
C VAL A 1195 33.87 32.48 34.27
N GLY A 1196 33.48 33.33 35.22
CA GLY A 1196 33.69 34.79 35.16
C GLY A 1196 32.49 35.61 34.70
N VAL A 1197 31.26 35.10 34.84
CA VAL A 1197 30.03 35.88 34.64
C VAL A 1197 29.67 36.58 35.95
N GLU A 1198 29.48 37.90 35.89
CA GLU A 1198 29.15 38.72 37.07
C GLU A 1198 27.74 38.42 37.60
N LYS A 1199 27.55 38.46 38.92
CA LYS A 1199 26.25 38.22 39.57
C LYS A 1199 25.12 39.08 38.99
N LYS A 1200 25.40 40.36 38.72
CA LYS A 1200 24.41 41.29 38.14
C LYS A 1200 23.90 40.81 36.77
N LYS A 1201 24.77 40.20 35.95
CA LYS A 1201 24.38 39.62 34.65
C LYS A 1201 23.51 38.39 34.82
N LEU A 1202 23.81 37.55 35.81
CA LEU A 1202 22.99 36.37 36.14
C LEU A 1202 21.59 36.74 36.61
N ASP A 1203 21.48 37.78 37.44
CA ASP A 1203 20.19 38.28 37.92
C ASP A 1203 19.35 38.83 36.74
N VAL A 1204 19.96 39.51 35.77
CA VAL A 1204 19.29 39.97 34.54
C VAL A 1204 18.75 38.81 33.71
N ILE A 1205 19.52 37.73 33.52
CA ILE A 1205 19.06 36.54 32.80
C ILE A 1205 17.90 35.90 33.55
N ARG A 1206 18.01 35.76 34.87
CA ARG A 1206 16.96 35.17 35.71
C ARG A 1206 15.67 35.97 35.62
N GLU A 1207 15.74 37.29 35.74
CA GLU A 1207 14.57 38.17 35.59
C GLU A 1207 13.96 38.06 34.20
N ALA A 1208 14.78 38.00 33.14
CA ALA A 1208 14.29 37.90 31.76
C ALA A 1208 13.57 36.58 31.43
N LEU A 1209 13.98 35.48 32.07
CA LEU A 1209 13.39 34.15 31.84
C LEU A 1209 12.19 33.85 32.75
N VAL A 1210 12.10 34.52 33.91
CA VAL A 1210 10.99 34.34 34.87
C VAL A 1210 9.85 35.33 34.63
N ALA A 1211 10.15 36.50 34.02
CA ALA A 1211 9.15 37.46 33.57
C ALA A 1211 8.30 36.92 32.42
#